data_AF-A0A512UGB2-F1
#
_entry.id   AF-A0A512UGB2-F1
#
_cell.length_a   1.000
_cell.length_b   1.000
_cell.length_c   1.000
_cell.angle_alpha   90.00
_cell.angle_beta   90.00
_cell.angle_gamma   90.00
#
_symmetry.space_group_name_H-M   'P 1'
#
loop_
_entity.id
_entity.type
_entity.pdbx_description
1 polymer ?
#
loop_
_entity_poly.entity_id
_entity_poly.type
_entity_poly.pdbx_seq_one_letter_code
_entity_poly.pdbx_strand_id
1 'polypeptide(L)'
;MSLCDSQYLKEIQNLCLGTIRHSNSQSNKHHVGTLRLCIAASSLLLVILNTNTDDRELYLQSYIDCVVEFLSESLLKIIGSNTYDSLLGDVIECLEKLSSQLTLSVSDDQTLTQIEYMCVKVVFGEAKIKDFDQLRNVMVRILARVFKRYPSQRKFIVNEMLSNISRLALQKGLPRTIQLSHGANVSFFTVFLVEIIQSFDATDFKNEVAALLSLPKSSNPHGASNVKRGLILSEISTVLEEASSIATQIADFFLERMSATDTLYKIVFSGLMEDLTAMMSTPEWPGAETAISGILDTLVSAMSSQTIPAPEEPYALEIIAKFGLECLELKIKTKESLSFGNKPSKENLLKLDTSYQSILHHLKDQSSKSLQESAPFQFQLLKTIVFYKGVYDHSILDQTENKYFTVISKDLNEMTQESMNIMGLLDSKLATLANEVLPSLKVSDTIFNPSKTYRSLILTTTFDKLYNDFLAILTVCLESSKVKLAAKAIRMLSPLVTRDPKILLHQRINTSISKVLSSGSALSKDAVIDLLGQYMFSSKEHIAKYHVLIGNRSSDVGTSVRKRVLKIMRNVFEYSDQIEVMSFAASRILKRLEDEEPSINEAAQMALNSMFFESENHKQCSDVMIELANSGGSTCNLLSSFIRRELRVAKAKSSRFENLKKIFDAAFDRIVDSIDSSEMERTEKAFGFIAALAECDSRLVSQDQLVSLQPFLVEEIFDREVMCLSALKIVKLALPNMKALRPEYVAKTNSILLKRLTKFQTRELHEAVQIIEVFSRISSVDPLIKAAISSMRLLWPSLSSVNKASHAEIPKIRKVLHLLGCFGSYCNFETSKDVFLRSNIGLRQNESITSLISRFLLFFCQPNNEVLTRSTALKNLLCVATYHPRLFLSESILSILDSELKSSSKKTKLEIIRGLTLFLEKEEEKLMKRNEEMVKSSKDSEVANTGFFGQGSNNIADGVCSSVIQRYISTILGLCLQDVSDVGEASVSFLQVVTKLGFANPKLSISTIIALEASPKKSIKRIATELHSEIFDKHESLADRSYVEAIRMACEYSKKSEVNGHLSNYSFLRSVYRVVNNTYSAKKKFVNSIVKLFHVDTTTENLADAITCRDNAVFLALNLSVLNFTSMEEVYLMIFHLNRFITVEGIDLAEKITTTIGSIDGKGMSVSNLQLLFVFSQTALAFIYLKQTLAASYCVRPSMMDGFRPSKPEMELRQQPKLVAFVDYPIGDLAMQTKLSSPGSFGSLFTRMVQSTRVFTT
;
A
#
# COMPACT_ATOMS: atom_id res chain seq x y z
N MET A 1 -17.86 46.80 63.01
CA MET A 1 -17.36 45.93 64.09
C MET A 1 -16.07 46.43 64.72
N SER A 2 -15.21 47.21 64.03
CA SER A 2 -13.98 47.80 64.61
C SER A 2 -14.19 48.85 65.74
N LEU A 3 -15.45 49.14 66.10
CA LEU A 3 -15.87 50.06 67.16
C LEU A 3 -16.56 49.34 68.34
N CYS A 4 -16.68 48.01 68.30
CA CYS A 4 -17.33 47.22 69.33
C CYS A 4 -16.32 46.76 70.40
N ASP A 5 -16.76 46.76 71.66
CA ASP A 5 -15.97 46.26 72.80
C ASP A 5 -15.62 44.77 72.61
N SER A 6 -14.37 44.39 72.88
CA SER A 6 -13.88 43.02 72.68
C SER A 6 -14.52 42.03 73.65
N GLN A 7 -14.99 42.48 74.82
CA GLN A 7 -15.80 41.64 75.72
C GLN A 7 -17.15 41.27 75.10
N TYR A 8 -17.81 42.21 74.42
CA TYR A 8 -19.10 41.96 73.78
C TYR A 8 -18.97 40.99 72.60
N LEU A 9 -17.88 41.10 71.83
CA LEU A 9 -17.58 40.16 70.75
C LEU A 9 -17.31 38.75 71.28
N LYS A 10 -16.65 38.59 72.44
CA LYS A 10 -16.43 37.28 73.08
C LYS A 10 -17.73 36.62 73.54
N GLU A 11 -18.66 37.39 74.11
CA GLU A 11 -19.98 36.86 74.48
C GLU A 11 -20.75 36.36 73.26
N ILE A 12 -20.71 37.11 72.15
CA ILE A 12 -21.31 36.71 70.89
C ILE A 12 -20.64 35.43 70.35
N GLN A 13 -19.31 35.33 70.36
CA GLN A 13 -18.60 34.13 69.93
C GLN A 13 -18.98 32.90 70.77
N ASN A 14 -19.12 33.05 72.09
CA ASN A 14 -19.53 31.97 72.98
C ASN A 14 -20.99 31.54 72.76
N LEU A 15 -21.90 32.50 72.51
CA LEU A 15 -23.29 32.23 72.14
C LEU A 15 -23.37 31.46 70.81
N CYS A 16 -22.63 31.90 69.80
CA CYS A 16 -22.58 31.21 68.51
C CYS A 16 -21.98 29.80 68.64
N LEU A 17 -20.88 29.63 69.39
CA LEU A 17 -20.28 28.32 69.66
C LEU A 17 -21.26 27.38 70.38
N GLY A 18 -21.97 27.87 71.39
CA GLY A 18 -23.00 27.11 72.12
C GLY A 18 -24.15 26.68 71.20
N THR A 19 -24.58 27.56 70.29
CA THR A 19 -25.65 27.28 69.32
C THR A 19 -25.24 26.16 68.34
N ILE A 20 -24.00 26.18 67.85
CA ILE A 20 -23.48 25.15 66.94
C ILE A 20 -23.34 23.81 67.68
N ARG A 21 -22.71 23.79 68.87
CA ARG A 21 -22.51 22.56 69.66
C ARG A 21 -23.82 21.90 70.12
N HIS A 22 -24.84 22.70 70.45
CA HIS A 22 -26.16 22.17 70.80
C HIS A 22 -26.85 21.49 69.61
N SER A 23 -26.57 21.94 68.38
CA SER A 23 -27.14 21.32 67.18
C SER A 23 -26.50 19.98 66.83
N ASN A 24 -25.19 19.80 67.07
CA ASN A 24 -24.47 18.55 66.82
C ASN A 24 -24.91 17.40 67.76
N SER A 25 -25.51 17.71 68.93
CA SER A 25 -25.92 16.70 69.93
C SER A 25 -27.37 16.18 69.79
N GLN A 26 -28.23 16.83 68.99
CA GLN A 26 -29.61 16.36 68.78
C GLN A 26 -29.76 15.56 67.48
N SER A 27 -29.86 14.25 67.63
CA SER A 27 -29.80 13.28 66.53
C SER A 27 -31.12 13.00 65.80
N ASN A 28 -32.25 13.66 66.07
CA ASN A 28 -33.51 13.27 65.41
C ASN A 28 -34.50 14.42 65.16
N LYS A 29 -34.84 14.60 63.87
CA LYS A 29 -35.85 15.49 63.23
C LYS A 29 -35.45 16.96 63.02
N HIS A 30 -34.67 17.20 61.95
CA HIS A 30 -34.16 18.51 61.54
C HIS A 30 -35.22 19.41 60.88
N HIS A 31 -35.52 20.56 61.49
CA HIS A 31 -36.21 21.67 60.82
C HIS A 31 -35.19 22.52 60.04
N VAL A 32 -35.53 22.91 58.81
CA VAL A 32 -34.80 23.88 57.97
C VAL A 32 -34.40 25.13 58.77
N GLY A 33 -35.26 25.57 59.71
CA GLY A 33 -35.00 26.70 60.60
C GLY A 33 -33.84 26.50 61.58
N THR A 34 -33.64 25.29 62.14
CA THR A 34 -32.51 25.01 63.05
C THR A 34 -31.19 25.05 62.30
N LEU A 35 -31.13 24.44 61.10
CA LEU A 35 -29.95 24.51 60.24
C LEU A 35 -29.63 25.94 59.80
N ARG A 36 -30.65 26.73 59.44
CA ARG A 36 -30.47 28.15 59.10
C ARG A 36 -29.86 28.95 60.25
N LEU A 37 -30.33 28.73 61.49
CA LEU A 37 -29.79 29.39 62.68
C LEU A 37 -28.32 29.02 62.92
N CYS A 38 -27.96 27.74 62.75
CA CYS A 38 -26.59 27.28 62.89
C CYS A 38 -25.67 27.85 61.79
N ILE A 39 -26.13 27.87 60.52
CA ILE A 39 -25.39 28.51 59.42
C ILE A 39 -25.19 30.00 59.68
N ALA A 40 -26.21 30.70 60.18
CA ALA A 40 -26.11 32.11 60.56
C ALA A 40 -25.11 32.31 61.71
N ALA A 41 -25.11 31.44 62.72
CA ALA A 41 -24.13 31.48 63.82
C ALA A 41 -22.69 31.22 63.33
N SER A 42 -22.48 30.24 62.44
CA SER A 42 -21.20 29.98 61.80
C SER A 42 -20.73 31.17 60.95
N SER A 43 -21.63 31.76 60.18
CA SER A 43 -21.38 32.95 59.36
C SER A 43 -20.98 34.14 60.24
N LEU A 44 -21.64 34.35 61.39
CA LEU A 44 -21.33 35.42 62.32
C LEU A 44 -19.96 35.21 63.00
N LEU A 45 -19.65 33.97 63.41
CA LEU A 45 -18.32 33.62 63.94
C LEU A 45 -17.22 33.94 62.93
N LEU A 46 -17.41 33.52 61.67
CA LEU A 46 -16.46 33.81 60.60
C LEU A 46 -16.35 35.32 60.33
N VAL A 47 -17.44 36.08 60.39
CA VAL A 47 -17.37 37.55 60.25
C VAL A 47 -16.49 38.15 61.34
N ILE A 48 -16.67 37.74 62.60
CA ILE A 48 -15.86 38.24 63.72
C ILE A 48 -14.39 37.86 63.53
N LEU A 49 -14.11 36.61 63.14
CA LEU A 49 -12.75 36.13 62.87
C LEU A 49 -12.07 36.83 61.68
N ASN A 50 -12.85 37.31 60.69
CA ASN A 50 -12.36 38.06 59.55
C ASN A 50 -12.14 39.56 59.88
N THR A 51 -12.50 40.04 61.08
CA THR A 51 -12.19 41.42 61.47
C THR A 51 -10.74 41.55 61.89
N ASN A 52 -9.96 42.42 61.23
CA ASN A 52 -8.56 42.73 61.59
C ASN A 52 -8.45 43.52 62.90
N THR A 53 -8.83 42.93 64.03
CA THR A 53 -8.60 43.51 65.37
C THR A 53 -7.32 42.95 65.99
N ASP A 54 -6.58 43.74 66.78
CA ASP A 54 -5.30 43.32 67.39
C ASP A 54 -5.46 42.39 68.61
N ASP A 55 -6.69 42.08 69.03
CA ASP A 55 -6.98 41.29 70.23
C ASP A 55 -6.87 39.78 69.96
N ARG A 56 -5.77 39.16 70.42
CA ARG A 56 -5.44 37.74 70.22
C ARG A 56 -6.50 36.78 70.79
N GLU A 57 -7.26 37.20 71.79
CA GLU A 57 -8.26 36.34 72.43
C GLU A 57 -9.52 36.12 71.57
N LEU A 58 -9.72 36.90 70.51
CA LEU A 58 -10.83 36.72 69.55
C LEU A 58 -10.54 35.67 68.47
N TYR A 59 -9.29 35.22 68.31
CA TYR A 59 -8.84 34.30 67.25
C TYR A 59 -8.47 32.92 67.79
N LEU A 60 -9.43 32.24 68.42
CA LEU A 60 -9.22 30.85 68.84
C LEU A 60 -9.48 29.89 67.68
N GLN A 61 -8.52 28.98 67.43
CA GLN A 61 -8.63 27.94 66.40
C GLN A 61 -9.87 27.04 66.59
N SER A 62 -10.26 26.80 67.84
CA SER A 62 -11.43 25.99 68.20
C SER A 62 -12.75 26.51 67.63
N TYR A 63 -12.85 27.81 67.29
CA TYR A 63 -14.01 28.37 66.59
C TYR A 63 -14.04 27.94 65.12
N ILE A 64 -12.88 27.90 64.46
CA ILE A 64 -12.75 27.45 63.06
C ILE A 64 -13.02 25.94 62.99
N ASP A 65 -12.43 25.15 63.89
CA ASP A 65 -12.65 23.70 63.98
C ASP A 65 -14.15 23.38 64.09
N CYS A 66 -14.85 24.08 64.98
CA CYS A 66 -16.27 23.89 65.22
C CYS A 66 -17.13 24.23 63.99
N VAL A 67 -16.77 25.28 63.24
CA VAL A 67 -17.47 25.66 62.02
C VAL A 67 -17.21 24.66 60.90
N VAL A 68 -15.97 24.22 60.72
CA VAL A 68 -15.58 23.24 59.70
C VAL A 68 -16.23 21.87 59.96
N GLU A 69 -16.21 21.40 61.20
CA GLU A 69 -16.85 20.15 61.62
C GLU A 69 -18.36 20.19 61.32
N PHE A 70 -19.05 21.27 61.73
CA PHE A 70 -20.48 21.47 61.45
C PHE A 70 -20.79 21.50 59.94
N LEU A 71 -20.01 22.25 59.15
CA LEU A 71 -20.21 22.35 57.70
C LEU A 71 -19.98 21.00 57.02
N SER A 72 -18.97 20.24 57.44
CA SER A 72 -18.62 18.95 56.85
C SER A 72 -19.76 17.92 56.96
N GLU A 73 -20.47 17.89 58.09
CA GLU A 73 -21.62 17.01 58.30
C GLU A 73 -22.90 17.56 57.63
N SER A 74 -23.11 18.87 57.71
CA SER A 74 -24.35 19.51 57.25
C SER A 74 -24.44 19.54 55.72
N LEU A 75 -23.33 19.81 55.02
CA LEU A 75 -23.29 19.89 53.56
C LEU A 75 -23.70 18.58 52.89
N LEU A 76 -23.24 17.43 53.40
CA LEU A 76 -23.61 16.12 52.86
C LEU A 76 -25.13 15.85 52.98
N LYS A 77 -25.75 16.30 54.07
CA LYS A 77 -27.20 16.19 54.29
C LYS A 77 -27.99 17.12 53.37
N ILE A 78 -27.50 18.35 53.19
CA ILE A 78 -28.13 19.36 52.32
C ILE A 78 -28.13 18.86 50.88
N ILE A 79 -26.98 18.40 50.37
CA ILE A 79 -26.80 17.92 48.98
C ILE A 79 -27.66 16.70 48.62
N GLY A 80 -27.95 15.84 49.60
CA GLY A 80 -28.70 14.59 49.41
C GLY A 80 -30.21 14.73 49.24
N SER A 81 -30.80 15.91 49.51
CA SER A 81 -32.26 16.11 49.53
C SER A 81 -32.71 17.48 49.01
N ASN A 82 -33.75 17.51 48.16
CA ASN A 82 -34.34 18.73 47.60
C ASN A 82 -35.05 19.61 48.65
N THR A 83 -35.20 19.12 49.89
CA THR A 83 -35.88 19.86 50.97
C THR A 83 -35.11 21.10 51.43
N TYR A 84 -33.82 21.21 51.08
CA TYR A 84 -32.92 22.23 51.61
C TYR A 84 -32.48 23.28 50.58
N ASP A 85 -33.09 23.31 49.39
CA ASP A 85 -32.77 24.28 48.32
C ASP A 85 -32.76 25.74 48.81
N SER A 86 -33.66 26.10 49.73
CA SER A 86 -33.75 27.46 50.29
C SER A 86 -32.57 27.88 51.18
N LEU A 87 -31.73 26.93 51.61
CA LEU A 87 -30.55 27.18 52.45
C LEU A 87 -29.27 27.36 51.62
N LEU A 88 -29.30 27.06 50.31
CA LEU A 88 -28.11 27.04 49.47
C LEU A 88 -27.38 28.39 49.46
N GLY A 89 -28.12 29.50 49.35
CA GLY A 89 -27.56 30.85 49.39
C GLY A 89 -26.88 31.17 50.72
N ASP A 90 -27.51 30.82 51.85
CA ASP A 90 -26.98 31.04 53.20
C ASP A 90 -25.67 30.26 53.41
N VAL A 91 -25.61 29.01 52.90
CA VAL A 91 -24.42 28.17 52.95
C VAL A 91 -23.30 28.72 52.08
N ILE A 92 -23.61 29.17 50.85
CA ILE A 92 -22.63 29.77 49.94
C ILE A 92 -22.00 31.00 50.60
N GLU A 93 -22.80 31.91 51.19
CA GLU A 93 -22.29 33.08 51.88
C GLU A 93 -21.37 32.70 53.06
N CYS A 94 -21.74 31.68 53.83
CA CYS A 94 -20.92 31.17 54.92
C CYS A 94 -19.58 30.59 54.41
N LEU A 95 -19.60 29.84 53.31
CA LEU A 95 -18.40 29.29 52.67
C LEU A 95 -17.50 30.37 52.07
N GLU A 96 -18.07 31.45 51.53
CA GLU A 96 -17.28 32.59 51.05
C GLU A 96 -16.55 33.30 52.20
N LYS A 97 -17.20 33.43 53.37
CA LYS A 97 -16.58 33.95 54.60
C LYS A 97 -15.53 33.01 55.19
N LEU A 98 -15.70 31.69 55.05
CA LEU A 98 -14.66 30.71 55.40
C LEU A 98 -13.46 30.89 54.46
N SER A 99 -13.74 31.11 53.18
CA SER A 99 -12.71 31.31 52.16
C SER A 99 -11.90 32.59 52.36
N SER A 100 -12.52 33.69 52.82
CA SER A 100 -11.79 34.90 53.20
C SER A 100 -10.92 34.65 54.43
N GLN A 101 -11.40 33.87 55.40
CA GLN A 101 -10.65 33.57 56.63
C GLN A 101 -9.36 32.77 56.35
N LEU A 102 -9.43 31.82 55.41
CA LEU A 102 -8.27 31.06 54.93
C LEU A 102 -7.21 31.95 54.25
N THR A 103 -7.59 33.15 53.79
CA THR A 103 -6.66 34.12 53.20
C THR A 103 -5.96 34.96 54.27
N LEU A 104 -6.68 35.27 55.36
CA LEU A 104 -6.21 36.18 56.42
C LEU A 104 -5.42 35.46 57.54
N SER A 105 -5.77 34.21 57.85
CA SER A 105 -5.19 33.46 58.99
C SER A 105 -4.56 32.13 58.59
N VAL A 106 -3.51 31.72 59.30
CA VAL A 106 -2.88 30.40 59.16
C VAL A 106 -3.73 29.38 59.91
N SER A 107 -4.19 28.34 59.20
CA SER A 107 -4.94 27.21 59.79
C SER A 107 -4.02 26.02 60.00
N ASP A 108 -4.38 25.13 60.93
CA ASP A 108 -3.64 23.89 61.22
C ASP A 108 -3.89 22.81 60.15
N ASP A 109 -2.95 21.87 60.01
CA ASP A 109 -3.03 20.84 58.96
C ASP A 109 -4.26 19.92 59.10
N GLN A 110 -4.78 19.70 60.32
CA GLN A 110 -5.97 18.85 60.52
C GLN A 110 -7.23 19.52 59.97
N THR A 111 -7.45 20.80 60.25
CA THR A 111 -8.59 21.54 59.67
C THR A 111 -8.46 21.69 58.16
N LEU A 112 -7.26 21.95 57.64
CA LEU A 112 -7.03 22.02 56.20
C LEU A 112 -7.41 20.70 55.51
N THR A 113 -6.97 19.58 56.07
CA THR A 113 -7.32 18.24 55.56
C THR A 113 -8.84 18.02 55.57
N GLN A 114 -9.55 18.43 56.64
CA GLN A 114 -11.01 18.31 56.71
C GLN A 114 -11.72 19.19 55.66
N ILE A 115 -11.26 20.43 55.48
CA ILE A 115 -11.78 21.35 54.45
C ILE A 115 -11.58 20.76 53.06
N GLU A 116 -10.41 20.20 52.78
CA GLU A 116 -10.10 19.59 51.48
C GLU A 116 -10.99 18.38 51.19
N TYR A 117 -11.11 17.43 52.14
CA TYR A 117 -12.01 16.27 51.96
C TYR A 117 -13.47 16.70 51.79
N MET A 118 -13.92 17.72 52.53
CA MET A 118 -15.25 18.29 52.38
C MET A 118 -15.44 18.84 50.97
N CYS A 119 -14.50 19.66 50.48
CA CYS A 119 -14.58 20.26 49.15
C CYS A 119 -14.53 19.18 48.06
N VAL A 120 -13.59 18.22 48.11
CA VAL A 120 -13.46 17.13 47.15
C VAL A 120 -14.75 16.30 47.07
N LYS A 121 -15.36 15.94 48.21
CA LYS A 121 -16.62 15.18 48.22
C LYS A 121 -17.77 15.92 47.53
N VAL A 122 -17.85 17.25 47.69
CA VAL A 122 -18.89 18.07 47.06
C VAL A 122 -18.60 18.29 45.58
N VAL A 123 -17.36 18.59 45.22
CA VAL A 123 -16.94 18.88 43.83
C VAL A 123 -17.17 17.66 42.92
N PHE A 124 -16.80 16.47 43.38
CA PHE A 124 -16.91 15.21 42.61
C PHE A 124 -18.18 14.40 42.93
N GLY A 125 -19.11 14.95 43.70
CA GLY A 125 -20.34 14.29 44.17
C GLY A 125 -21.59 14.56 43.30
N GLU A 126 -22.66 13.80 43.58
CA GLU A 126 -23.99 14.01 43.01
C GLU A 126 -24.88 14.82 43.98
N ALA A 127 -25.61 15.79 43.44
CA ALA A 127 -26.59 16.57 44.18
C ALA A 127 -27.97 16.47 43.55
N LYS A 128 -29.01 16.52 44.37
CA LYS A 128 -30.40 16.60 43.91
C LYS A 128 -30.98 18.04 43.96
N ILE A 129 -30.18 19.01 44.40
CA ILE A 129 -30.53 20.42 44.58
C ILE A 129 -30.48 21.17 43.24
N LYS A 130 -31.34 22.18 43.06
CA LYS A 130 -31.22 23.19 41.99
C LYS A 130 -29.98 24.09 42.20
N ASP A 131 -29.33 24.53 41.12
CA ASP A 131 -28.15 25.42 41.15
C ASP A 131 -26.87 24.87 41.82
N PHE A 132 -26.70 23.54 41.83
CA PHE A 132 -25.52 22.88 42.41
C PHE A 132 -24.17 23.38 41.86
N ASP A 133 -24.13 23.83 40.61
CA ASP A 133 -22.90 24.34 40.00
C ASP A 133 -22.37 25.62 40.69
N GLN A 134 -23.24 26.43 41.29
CA GLN A 134 -22.81 27.59 42.09
C GLN A 134 -22.05 27.15 43.35
N LEU A 135 -22.54 26.12 44.03
CA LEU A 135 -21.88 25.53 45.20
C LEU A 135 -20.54 24.89 44.80
N ARG A 136 -20.49 24.14 43.68
CA ARG A 136 -19.24 23.57 43.14
C ARG A 136 -18.18 24.65 42.87
N ASN A 137 -18.57 25.77 42.27
CA ASN A 137 -17.66 26.89 41.99
C ASN A 137 -17.10 27.53 43.28
N VAL A 138 -17.88 27.61 44.36
CA VAL A 138 -17.40 28.11 45.66
C VAL A 138 -16.38 27.14 46.27
N MET A 139 -16.66 25.84 46.22
CA MET A 139 -15.76 24.80 46.74
C MET A 139 -14.43 24.76 45.98
N VAL A 140 -14.46 24.90 44.65
CA VAL A 140 -13.25 25.02 43.83
C VAL A 140 -12.45 26.26 44.18
N ARG A 141 -13.10 27.41 44.38
CA ARG A 141 -12.40 28.64 44.84
C ARG A 141 -11.73 28.44 46.20
N ILE A 142 -12.35 27.69 47.12
CA ILE A 142 -11.73 27.34 48.41
C ILE A 142 -10.50 26.45 48.17
N LEU A 143 -10.61 25.38 47.38
CA LEU A 143 -9.49 24.50 47.04
C LEU A 143 -8.34 25.25 46.36
N ALA A 144 -8.63 26.15 45.41
CA ALA A 144 -7.63 26.96 44.73
C ALA A 144 -6.91 27.93 45.70
N ARG A 145 -7.60 28.48 46.70
CA ARG A 145 -7.00 29.30 47.75
C ARG A 145 -6.11 28.51 48.69
N VAL A 146 -6.56 27.32 49.13
CA VAL A 146 -5.75 26.41 49.94
C VAL A 146 -4.50 26.01 49.15
N PHE A 147 -4.67 25.64 47.88
CA PHE A 147 -3.59 25.29 46.97
C PHE A 147 -2.55 26.41 46.79
N LYS A 148 -3.01 27.65 46.62
CA LYS A 148 -2.13 28.83 46.50
C LYS A 148 -1.33 29.08 47.78
N ARG A 149 -1.99 29.06 48.94
CA ARG A 149 -1.42 29.46 50.22
C ARG A 149 -0.55 28.39 50.90
N TYR A 150 -0.86 27.10 50.71
CA TYR A 150 -0.22 26.00 51.42
C TYR A 150 0.47 25.03 50.44
N PRO A 151 1.77 25.22 50.13
CA PRO A 151 2.51 24.36 49.20
C PRO A 151 2.53 22.88 49.58
N SER A 152 2.52 22.55 50.87
CA SER A 152 2.50 21.18 51.40
C SER A 152 1.27 20.37 50.95
N GLN A 153 0.13 21.04 50.73
CA GLN A 153 -1.13 20.39 50.37
C GLN A 153 -1.35 20.25 48.86
N ARG A 154 -0.55 20.92 48.03
CA ARG A 154 -0.69 20.91 46.56
C ARG A 154 -0.75 19.51 45.97
N LYS A 155 0.16 18.63 46.40
CA LYS A 155 0.24 17.24 45.92
C LYS A 155 -1.00 16.43 46.29
N PHE A 156 -1.55 16.63 47.48
CA PHE A 156 -2.77 15.95 47.91
C PHE A 156 -3.97 16.37 47.06
N ILE A 157 -4.17 17.68 46.86
CA ILE A 157 -5.27 18.22 46.06
C ILE A 157 -5.22 17.71 44.61
N VAL A 158 -4.04 17.73 43.98
CA VAL A 158 -3.87 17.23 42.60
C VAL A 158 -4.16 15.74 42.50
N ASN A 159 -3.67 14.93 43.44
CA ASN A 159 -3.92 13.49 43.45
C ASN A 159 -5.40 13.15 43.66
N GLU A 160 -6.09 13.84 44.57
CA GLU A 160 -7.54 13.65 44.78
C GLU A 160 -8.38 14.13 43.61
N MET A 161 -7.96 15.21 42.94
CA MET A 161 -8.60 15.68 41.71
C MET A 161 -8.50 14.61 40.61
N LEU A 162 -7.33 14.01 40.43
CA LEU A 162 -7.08 13.01 39.40
C LEU A 162 -7.74 11.65 39.72
N SER A 163 -7.72 11.22 40.99
CA SER A 163 -8.30 9.93 41.41
C SER A 163 -9.83 9.90 41.25
N ASN A 164 -10.50 11.04 41.47
CA ASN A 164 -11.96 11.15 41.42
C ASN A 164 -12.51 11.50 40.02
N ILE A 165 -11.66 11.66 39.00
CA ILE A 165 -12.09 12.00 37.64
C ILE A 165 -13.02 10.95 37.01
N SER A 166 -12.83 9.67 37.38
CA SER A 166 -13.64 8.55 36.91
C SER A 166 -15.10 8.65 37.36
N ARG A 167 -15.35 9.23 38.54
CA ARG A 167 -16.71 9.46 39.05
C ARG A 167 -17.47 10.47 38.21
N LEU A 168 -16.79 11.53 37.75
CA LEU A 168 -17.37 12.51 36.82
C LEU A 168 -17.62 11.92 35.43
N ALA A 169 -16.74 11.02 34.96
CA ALA A 169 -16.85 10.40 33.64
C ALA A 169 -18.06 9.46 33.52
N LEU A 170 -18.40 8.73 34.58
CA LEU A 170 -19.55 7.80 34.63
C LEU A 170 -20.91 8.51 34.47
N GLN A 171 -20.98 9.82 34.73
CA GLN A 171 -22.23 10.60 34.81
C GLN A 171 -22.71 11.18 33.47
N LYS A 172 -22.57 10.42 32.37
CA LYS A 172 -22.87 10.79 30.96
C LYS A 172 -21.74 11.50 30.18
N GLY A 173 -20.47 11.19 30.47
CA GLY A 173 -19.31 11.75 29.75
C GLY A 173 -19.16 13.25 30.00
N LEU A 174 -18.17 13.63 30.83
CA LEU A 174 -17.79 15.01 31.22
C LEU A 174 -18.68 16.11 30.60
N PRO A 175 -19.82 16.46 31.24
CA PRO A 175 -20.75 17.41 30.67
C PRO A 175 -20.05 18.77 30.54
N ARG A 176 -20.03 19.30 29.31
CA ARG A 176 -19.47 20.63 28.98
C ARG A 176 -20.49 21.70 29.38
N THR A 177 -20.56 22.03 30.66
CA THR A 177 -21.56 22.93 31.25
C THR A 177 -21.13 24.40 31.26
N ILE A 178 -19.82 24.69 31.20
CA ILE A 178 -19.29 26.05 31.30
C ILE A 178 -19.10 26.63 29.91
N GLN A 179 -19.73 27.77 29.63
CA GLN A 179 -19.59 28.49 28.38
C GLN A 179 -18.45 29.51 28.44
N LEU A 180 -17.52 29.45 27.49
CA LEU A 180 -16.43 30.39 27.30
C LEU A 180 -16.91 31.69 26.64
N SER A 181 -16.11 32.75 26.75
CA SER A 181 -16.38 34.09 26.18
C SER A 181 -16.63 34.11 24.66
N HIS A 182 -16.14 33.10 23.92
CA HIS A 182 -16.33 32.95 22.48
C HIS A 182 -17.39 31.89 22.10
N GLY A 183 -18.17 31.40 23.07
CA GLY A 183 -19.33 30.52 22.85
C GLY A 183 -19.07 29.01 22.86
N ALA A 184 -17.81 28.57 23.01
CA ALA A 184 -17.50 27.15 23.19
C ALA A 184 -17.81 26.69 24.62
N ASN A 185 -18.28 25.45 24.78
CA ASN A 185 -18.54 24.88 26.09
C ASN A 185 -17.39 23.95 26.50
N VAL A 186 -16.96 24.02 27.76
CA VAL A 186 -15.90 23.19 28.33
C VAL A 186 -16.37 22.49 29.60
N SER A 187 -15.69 21.41 29.96
CA SER A 187 -15.94 20.70 31.20
C SER A 187 -15.50 21.54 32.40
N PHE A 188 -16.31 21.47 33.46
CA PHE A 188 -15.95 22.01 34.77
C PHE A 188 -14.61 21.48 35.29
N PHE A 189 -14.30 20.20 35.04
CA PHE A 189 -13.01 19.61 35.43
C PHE A 189 -11.82 20.34 34.79
N THR A 190 -11.92 20.65 33.49
CA THR A 190 -10.86 21.35 32.76
C THR A 190 -10.65 22.75 33.31
N VAL A 191 -11.75 23.46 33.62
CA VAL A 191 -11.68 24.79 34.24
C VAL A 191 -10.99 24.73 35.61
N PHE A 192 -11.37 23.77 36.47
CA PHE A 192 -10.74 23.61 37.77
C PHE A 192 -9.22 23.33 37.67
N LEU A 193 -8.82 22.47 36.73
CA LEU A 193 -7.42 22.15 36.48
C LEU A 193 -6.63 23.39 36.02
N VAL A 194 -7.18 24.16 35.09
CA VAL A 194 -6.55 25.41 34.61
C VAL A 194 -6.48 26.45 35.74
N GLU A 195 -7.50 26.53 36.61
CA GLU A 195 -7.51 27.40 37.77
C GLU A 195 -6.40 27.08 38.78
N ILE A 196 -6.13 25.80 39.03
CA ILE A 196 -4.99 25.38 39.88
C ILE A 196 -3.67 25.82 39.25
N ILE A 197 -3.48 25.60 37.95
CA ILE A 197 -2.22 25.97 37.26
C ILE A 197 -2.01 27.48 37.25
N GLN A 198 -3.07 28.27 37.02
CA GLN A 198 -2.96 29.74 37.01
C GLN A 198 -2.99 30.38 38.41
N SER A 199 -3.09 29.59 39.48
CA SER A 199 -3.03 30.09 40.86
C SER A 199 -1.62 30.48 41.31
N PHE A 200 -0.60 30.03 40.58
CA PHE A 200 0.80 30.39 40.80
C PHE A 200 1.07 31.84 40.43
N ASP A 201 1.84 32.54 41.26
CA ASP A 201 2.27 33.91 40.99
C ASP A 201 3.64 34.22 41.60
N ALA A 202 4.16 35.42 41.32
CA ALA A 202 5.43 35.90 41.85
C ALA A 202 5.25 36.91 43.01
N THR A 203 4.08 36.96 43.64
CA THR A 203 3.75 38.03 44.61
C THR A 203 4.59 37.98 45.88
N ASP A 204 5.06 36.79 46.28
CA ASP A 204 5.95 36.60 47.42
C ASP A 204 7.30 37.35 47.27
N PHE A 205 7.76 37.57 46.03
CA PHE A 205 9.03 38.25 45.73
C PHE A 205 8.90 39.78 45.66
N LYS A 206 7.72 40.35 45.90
CA LYS A 206 7.45 41.80 45.75
C LYS A 206 8.45 42.67 46.50
N ASN A 207 8.74 42.32 47.76
CA ASN A 207 9.63 43.10 48.62
C ASN A 207 11.11 43.01 48.16
N GLU A 208 11.53 41.84 47.73
CA GLU A 208 12.90 41.61 47.25
C GLU A 208 13.15 42.30 45.91
N VAL A 209 12.15 42.30 45.04
CA VAL A 209 12.16 43.01 43.77
C VAL A 209 12.17 44.53 43.99
N ALA A 210 11.40 45.05 44.95
CA ALA A 210 11.48 46.47 45.32
C ALA A 210 12.89 46.86 45.80
N ALA A 211 13.52 46.01 46.63
CA ALA A 211 14.89 46.20 47.09
C ALA A 211 15.93 46.06 45.96
N LEU A 212 15.65 45.25 44.94
CA LEU A 212 16.50 45.15 43.74
C LEU A 212 16.43 46.44 42.90
N LEU A 213 15.21 46.94 42.65
CA LEU A 213 14.99 48.12 41.82
C LEU A 213 15.56 49.41 42.45
N SER A 214 15.76 49.44 43.77
CA SER A 214 16.44 50.54 44.46
C SER A 214 17.97 50.54 44.31
N LEU A 215 18.59 49.46 43.82
CA LEU A 215 20.04 49.38 43.65
C LEU A 215 20.51 50.11 42.37
N PRO A 216 21.73 50.68 42.36
CA PRO A 216 22.29 51.29 41.16
C PRO A 216 22.50 50.27 40.05
N LYS A 217 22.13 50.66 38.81
CA LYS A 217 22.31 49.83 37.61
C LYS A 217 23.80 49.66 37.32
N SER A 218 24.22 48.43 37.02
CA SER A 218 25.60 48.11 36.68
C SER A 218 25.68 47.49 35.28
N SER A 219 26.68 47.91 34.50
CA SER A 219 27.03 47.31 33.19
C SER A 219 27.91 46.05 33.32
N ASN A 220 28.39 45.75 34.53
CA ASN A 220 29.17 44.55 34.82
C ASN A 220 28.20 43.38 35.11
N PRO A 221 28.26 42.25 34.37
CA PRO A 221 27.45 41.06 34.66
C PRO A 221 27.58 40.55 36.10
N HIS A 222 28.76 40.75 36.72
CA HIS A 222 29.06 40.35 38.10
C HIS A 222 28.79 41.44 39.15
N GLY A 223 28.21 42.58 38.76
CA GLY A 223 27.80 43.62 39.70
C GLY A 223 26.73 43.12 40.69
N ALA A 224 26.74 43.63 41.93
CA ALA A 224 25.84 43.19 42.99
C ALA A 224 24.34 43.25 42.60
N SER A 225 23.93 44.26 41.81
CA SER A 225 22.55 44.36 41.29
C SER A 225 22.22 43.27 40.26
N ASN A 226 23.15 42.92 39.39
CA ASN A 226 22.94 41.88 38.36
C ASN A 226 22.96 40.47 38.96
N VAL A 227 23.81 40.22 39.96
CA VAL A 227 23.82 38.95 40.72
C VAL A 227 22.52 38.78 41.51
N LYS A 228 22.08 39.81 42.24
CA LYS A 228 20.81 39.76 42.98
C LYS A 228 19.60 39.59 42.04
N ARG A 229 19.62 40.23 40.86
CA ARG A 229 18.62 40.01 39.80
C ARG A 229 18.60 38.56 39.34
N GLY A 230 19.77 37.97 39.07
CA GLY A 230 19.90 36.57 38.65
C GLY A 230 19.31 35.59 39.66
N LEU A 231 19.57 35.81 40.96
CA LEU A 231 19.02 34.99 42.05
C LEU A 231 17.49 35.07 42.10
N ILE A 232 16.92 36.28 42.18
CA ILE A 232 15.45 36.47 42.23
C ILE A 232 14.79 35.89 40.98
N LEU A 233 15.35 36.13 39.80
CA LEU A 233 14.81 35.58 38.55
C LEU A 233 14.89 34.05 38.49
N SER A 234 15.91 33.44 39.10
CA SER A 234 15.99 31.98 39.19
C SER A 234 14.89 31.41 40.07
N GLU A 235 14.59 32.04 41.20
CA GLU A 235 13.50 31.65 42.09
C GLU A 235 12.12 31.86 41.43
N ILE A 236 11.91 32.98 40.74
CA ILE A 236 10.70 33.20 39.93
C ILE A 236 10.55 32.14 38.82
N SER A 237 11.65 31.73 38.19
CA SER A 237 11.65 30.64 37.19
C SER A 237 11.21 29.32 37.83
N THR A 238 11.69 29.00 39.03
CA THR A 238 11.30 27.77 39.73
C THR A 238 9.80 27.71 40.02
N VAL A 239 9.13 28.85 40.25
CA VAL A 239 7.67 28.88 40.42
C VAL A 239 6.93 28.47 39.14
N LEU A 240 7.38 28.92 37.97
CA LEU A 240 6.77 28.51 36.70
C LEU A 240 7.09 27.04 36.35
N GLU A 241 8.28 26.56 36.74
CA GLU A 241 8.64 25.14 36.62
C GLU A 241 7.78 24.26 37.52
N GLU A 242 7.46 24.68 38.75
CA GLU A 242 6.50 24.00 39.62
C GLU A 242 5.10 23.93 39.00
N ALA A 243 4.61 25.04 38.43
CA ALA A 243 3.33 25.05 37.71
C ALA A 243 3.34 24.08 36.51
N SER A 244 4.46 24.01 35.79
CA SER A 244 4.66 23.08 34.68
C SER A 244 4.76 21.62 35.15
N SER A 245 5.34 21.37 36.34
CA SER A 245 5.41 20.04 36.96
C SER A 245 4.03 19.45 37.22
N ILE A 246 3.02 20.27 37.51
CA ILE A 246 1.63 19.79 37.64
C ILE A 246 1.09 19.28 36.31
N ALA A 247 1.36 20.01 35.21
CA ALA A 247 0.99 19.54 33.87
C ALA A 247 1.69 18.22 33.52
N THR A 248 2.95 18.06 33.91
CA THR A 248 3.69 16.79 33.80
C THR A 248 3.04 15.68 34.62
N GLN A 249 2.67 15.93 35.88
CA GLN A 249 1.98 14.95 36.73
C GLN A 249 0.63 14.51 36.15
N ILE A 250 -0.12 15.44 35.55
CA ILE A 250 -1.37 15.13 34.86
C ILE A 250 -1.10 14.20 33.66
N ALA A 251 -0.08 14.52 32.85
CA ALA A 251 0.30 13.69 31.71
C ALA A 251 0.74 12.28 32.15
N ASP A 252 1.56 12.18 33.19
CA ASP A 252 2.04 10.92 33.75
C ASP A 252 0.88 10.06 34.29
N PHE A 253 -0.05 10.68 35.02
CA PHE A 253 -1.25 9.99 35.51
C PHE A 253 -2.05 9.35 34.38
N PHE A 254 -2.30 10.09 33.29
CA PHE A 254 -3.00 9.53 32.14
C PHE A 254 -2.15 8.50 31.41
N LEU A 255 -0.84 8.68 31.28
CA LEU A 255 0.07 7.71 30.68
C LEU A 255 0.07 6.35 31.40
N GLU A 256 0.14 6.37 32.73
CA GLU A 256 0.06 5.15 33.55
C GLU A 256 -1.30 4.46 33.37
N ARG A 257 -2.40 5.23 33.40
CA ARG A 257 -3.77 4.70 33.31
C ARG A 257 -4.20 4.32 31.90
N MET A 258 -3.53 4.83 30.85
CA MET A 258 -3.75 4.41 29.46
C MET A 258 -3.43 2.93 29.23
N SER A 259 -2.50 2.36 30.02
CA SER A 259 -2.15 0.94 29.97
C SER A 259 -3.25 0.02 30.53
N ALA A 260 -4.15 0.56 31.37
CA ALA A 260 -5.30 -0.17 31.89
C ALA A 260 -6.41 -0.26 30.83
N THR A 261 -7.14 -1.37 30.80
CA THR A 261 -8.23 -1.67 29.84
C THR A 261 -9.44 -0.72 29.90
N ASP A 262 -9.36 0.35 30.69
CA ASP A 262 -10.48 1.22 31.02
C ASP A 262 -10.60 2.35 29.98
N THR A 263 -11.41 2.08 28.96
CA THR A 263 -11.72 3.00 27.84
C THR A 263 -12.17 4.40 28.30
N LEU A 264 -12.68 4.52 29.53
CA LEU A 264 -13.14 5.78 30.12
C LEU A 264 -11.99 6.81 30.25
N TYR A 265 -10.81 6.43 30.74
CA TYR A 265 -9.70 7.38 30.90
C TYR A 265 -9.19 7.93 29.57
N LYS A 266 -9.25 7.13 28.49
CA LYS A 266 -8.94 7.60 27.14
C LYS A 266 -9.96 8.64 26.68
N ILE A 267 -11.26 8.37 26.83
CA ILE A 267 -12.30 9.34 26.48
C ILE A 267 -12.12 10.65 27.26
N VAL A 268 -11.85 10.55 28.56
CA VAL A 268 -11.60 11.70 29.44
C VAL A 268 -10.38 12.51 29.01
N PHE A 269 -9.24 11.86 28.75
CA PHE A 269 -8.02 12.55 28.33
C PHE A 269 -8.17 13.22 26.95
N SER A 270 -8.84 12.54 26.03
CA SER A 270 -9.22 13.08 24.73
C SER A 270 -10.11 14.32 24.86
N GLY A 271 -11.08 14.30 25.78
CA GLY A 271 -11.96 15.45 26.07
C GLY A 271 -11.23 16.61 26.74
N LEU A 272 -10.33 16.32 27.70
CA LEU A 272 -9.47 17.32 28.34
C LEU A 272 -8.64 18.08 27.29
N MET A 273 -8.02 17.36 26.36
CA MET A 273 -7.21 17.97 25.30
C MET A 273 -8.04 18.83 24.35
N GLU A 274 -9.25 18.42 24.00
CA GLU A 274 -10.18 19.26 23.22
C GLU A 274 -10.55 20.55 23.97
N ASP A 275 -10.92 20.43 25.25
CA ASP A 275 -11.29 21.58 26.08
C ASP A 275 -10.10 22.55 26.25
N LEU A 276 -8.89 22.03 26.52
CA LEU A 276 -7.68 22.83 26.62
C LEU A 276 -7.36 23.55 25.29
N THR A 277 -7.49 22.88 24.14
CA THR A 277 -7.28 23.52 22.83
C THR A 277 -8.31 24.61 22.52
N ALA A 278 -9.53 24.52 23.05
CA ALA A 278 -10.51 25.59 22.94
C ALA A 278 -10.14 26.81 23.81
N MET A 279 -9.64 26.56 25.03
CA MET A 279 -9.26 27.61 26.00
C MET A 279 -7.94 28.32 25.65
N MET A 280 -6.98 27.63 25.03
CA MET A 280 -5.63 28.14 24.81
C MET A 280 -5.57 29.37 23.86
N SER A 281 -6.63 29.64 23.12
CA SER A 281 -6.68 30.75 22.16
C SER A 281 -7.20 32.07 22.74
N THR A 282 -7.53 32.09 24.03
CA THR A 282 -8.12 33.24 24.75
C THR A 282 -7.24 33.72 25.90
N PRO A 283 -7.08 35.05 26.09
CA PRO A 283 -6.18 35.62 27.10
C PRO A 283 -6.62 35.34 28.55
N GLU A 284 -7.90 35.02 28.78
CA GLU A 284 -8.48 34.71 30.09
C GLU A 284 -7.94 33.42 30.72
N TRP A 285 -7.36 32.53 29.90
CA TRP A 285 -6.93 31.18 30.32
C TRP A 285 -5.45 30.90 30.01
N PRO A 286 -4.50 31.71 30.53
CA PRO A 286 -3.07 31.53 30.25
C PRO A 286 -2.49 30.22 30.81
N GLY A 287 -3.14 29.63 31.82
CA GLY A 287 -2.80 28.31 32.35
C GLY A 287 -3.05 27.15 31.38
N ALA A 288 -4.01 27.29 30.46
CA ALA A 288 -4.30 26.27 29.45
C ALA A 288 -3.12 26.10 28.47
N GLU A 289 -2.42 27.20 28.14
CA GLU A 289 -1.20 27.16 27.33
C GLU A 289 -0.09 26.35 28.01
N THR A 290 0.16 26.61 29.31
CA THR A 290 1.18 25.90 30.09
C THR A 290 0.83 24.42 30.27
N ALA A 291 -0.46 24.12 30.51
CA ALA A 291 -0.95 22.74 30.61
C ALA A 291 -0.70 21.95 29.32
N ILE A 292 -1.05 22.53 28.17
CA ILE A 292 -0.81 21.90 26.87
C ILE A 292 0.69 21.71 26.60
N SER A 293 1.52 22.72 26.89
CA SER A 293 2.97 22.60 26.70
C SER A 293 3.54 21.45 27.52
N GLY A 294 3.23 21.39 28.82
CA GLY A 294 3.71 20.32 29.69
C GLY A 294 3.22 18.94 29.27
N ILE A 295 1.93 18.81 28.92
CA ILE A 295 1.37 17.53 28.46
C ILE A 295 2.03 17.08 27.16
N LEU A 296 2.20 17.97 26.18
CA LEU A 296 2.81 17.63 24.90
C LEU A 296 4.28 17.29 25.06
N ASP A 297 5.06 18.06 25.81
CA ASP A 297 6.49 17.79 26.04
C ASP A 297 6.68 16.40 26.67
N THR A 298 5.85 16.03 27.65
CA THR A 298 5.86 14.69 28.26
C THR A 298 5.49 13.60 27.24
N LEU A 299 4.43 13.78 26.44
CA LEU A 299 4.01 12.79 25.43
C LEU A 299 5.05 12.63 24.31
N VAL A 300 5.63 13.73 23.83
CA VAL A 300 6.69 13.81 22.83
C VAL A 300 7.92 13.06 23.34
N SER A 301 8.35 13.35 24.57
CA SER A 301 9.47 12.67 25.23
C SER A 301 9.20 11.18 25.40
N ALA A 302 8.01 10.79 25.86
CA ALA A 302 7.61 9.40 26.07
C ALA A 302 7.55 8.59 24.74
N MET A 303 7.06 9.22 23.67
CA MET A 303 7.06 8.63 22.33
C MET A 303 8.48 8.46 21.78
N SER A 304 9.36 9.45 21.98
CA SER A 304 10.74 9.40 21.49
C SER A 304 11.61 8.37 22.24
N SER A 305 11.36 8.21 23.54
CA SER A 305 12.04 7.24 24.41
C SER A 305 11.46 5.82 24.36
N GLN A 306 10.37 5.60 23.60
CA GLN A 306 9.66 4.32 23.47
C GLN A 306 9.19 3.74 24.82
N THR A 307 8.82 4.61 25.77
CA THR A 307 8.31 4.21 27.08
C THR A 307 6.83 3.81 27.04
N ILE A 308 6.09 4.30 26.04
CA ILE A 308 4.67 3.98 25.85
C ILE A 308 4.52 2.57 25.26
N PRO A 309 3.64 1.72 25.82
CA PRO A 309 3.35 0.41 25.24
C PRO A 309 2.89 0.51 23.78
N ALA A 310 3.40 -0.38 22.92
CA ALA A 310 3.07 -0.42 21.49
C ALA A 310 1.57 -0.34 21.10
N PRO A 311 0.59 -0.92 21.84
CA PRO A 311 -0.82 -0.74 21.49
C PRO A 311 -1.36 0.68 21.75
N GLU A 312 -0.71 1.45 22.62
CA GLU A 312 -1.16 2.78 23.07
C GLU A 312 -0.48 3.93 22.33
N GLU A 313 0.68 3.71 21.70
CA GLU A 313 1.36 4.71 20.87
C GLU A 313 0.45 5.37 19.80
N PRO A 314 -0.45 4.66 19.10
CA PRO A 314 -1.34 5.29 18.13
C PRO A 314 -2.31 6.29 18.78
N TYR A 315 -2.75 6.02 20.01
CA TYR A 315 -3.64 6.91 20.75
C TYR A 315 -2.87 8.12 21.31
N ALA A 316 -1.66 7.92 21.83
CA ALA A 316 -0.80 9.04 22.22
C ALA A 316 -0.51 10.00 21.04
N LEU A 317 -0.23 9.44 19.85
CA LEU A 317 -0.04 10.22 18.64
C LEU A 317 -1.31 10.98 18.22
N GLU A 318 -2.49 10.40 18.41
CA GLU A 318 -3.77 11.07 18.15
C GLU A 318 -3.96 12.28 19.06
N ILE A 319 -3.61 12.15 20.33
CA ILE A 319 -3.68 13.26 21.30
C ILE A 319 -2.75 14.40 20.90
N ILE A 320 -1.49 14.11 20.56
CA ILE A 320 -0.53 15.11 20.06
C ILE A 320 -1.06 15.78 18.78
N ALA A 321 -1.63 14.98 17.86
CA ALA A 321 -2.11 15.48 16.58
C ALA A 321 -3.35 16.40 16.70
N LYS A 322 -4.17 16.27 17.75
CA LYS A 322 -5.27 17.22 18.02
C LYS A 322 -4.75 18.64 18.23
N PHE A 323 -3.71 18.80 19.06
CA PHE A 323 -3.01 20.08 19.18
C PHE A 323 -2.41 20.52 17.85
N GLY A 324 -1.75 19.61 17.12
CA GLY A 324 -1.15 19.91 15.83
C GLY A 324 -2.15 20.51 14.83
N LEU A 325 -3.37 19.96 14.78
CA LEU A 325 -4.45 20.46 13.92
C LEU A 325 -4.95 21.85 14.34
N GLU A 326 -5.22 22.05 15.63
CA GLU A 326 -5.69 23.35 16.16
C GLU A 326 -4.61 24.44 16.05
N CYS A 327 -3.34 24.10 16.29
CA CYS A 327 -2.23 25.02 16.09
C CYS A 327 -2.11 25.44 14.62
N LEU A 328 -2.30 24.52 13.66
CA LEU A 328 -2.35 24.87 12.23
C LEU A 328 -3.52 25.82 11.93
N GLU A 329 -4.71 25.59 12.48
CA GLU A 329 -5.84 26.51 12.34
C GLU A 329 -5.52 27.91 12.88
N LEU A 330 -4.87 27.99 14.04
CA LEU A 330 -4.45 29.25 14.64
C LEU A 330 -3.44 29.99 13.76
N LYS A 331 -2.46 29.28 13.17
CA LYS A 331 -1.51 29.86 12.21
C LYS A 331 -2.21 30.41 10.97
N ILE A 332 -3.18 29.68 10.42
CA ILE A 332 -3.95 30.13 9.24
C ILE A 332 -4.80 31.37 9.57
N LYS A 333 -5.44 31.41 10.75
CA LYS A 333 -6.26 32.55 11.22
C LYS A 333 -5.39 33.78 11.53
N THR A 334 -4.15 33.58 11.97
CA THR A 334 -3.21 34.62 12.40
C THR A 334 -2.19 34.87 11.28
N LYS A 335 -2.62 35.50 10.18
CA LYS A 335 -1.82 35.74 8.95
C LYS A 335 -0.47 36.46 9.14
N GLU A 336 -0.21 37.01 10.33
CA GLU A 336 0.98 37.78 10.69
C GLU A 336 1.63 37.11 11.92
N SER A 337 2.42 36.04 11.74
CA SER A 337 3.29 35.58 12.82
C SER A 337 4.53 36.48 12.87
N LEU A 338 4.86 37.01 14.04
CA LEU A 338 6.15 37.65 14.28
C LEU A 338 7.20 36.53 14.26
N SER A 339 7.80 36.24 13.11
CA SER A 339 8.86 35.22 13.03
C SER A 339 10.13 35.76 13.67
N PHE A 340 10.56 35.15 14.78
CA PHE A 340 11.92 35.34 15.28
C PHE A 340 12.87 34.57 14.37
N GLY A 341 13.69 35.30 13.60
CA GLY A 341 14.94 34.73 13.09
C GLY A 341 15.89 34.44 14.26
N ASN A 342 17.06 33.84 13.97
CA ASN A 342 18.06 33.46 14.98
C ASN A 342 18.55 34.61 15.91
N LYS A 343 18.20 35.88 15.62
CA LYS A 343 18.39 37.01 16.53
C LYS A 343 17.11 37.88 16.56
N PRO A 344 16.53 38.18 17.74
CA PRO A 344 15.38 39.06 17.83
C PRO A 344 15.81 40.51 17.52
N SER A 345 15.28 41.10 16.44
CA SER A 345 15.53 42.52 16.14
C SER A 345 14.91 43.40 17.24
N LYS A 346 15.52 44.57 17.49
CA LYS A 346 15.03 45.54 18.49
C LYS A 346 13.57 45.94 18.25
N GLU A 347 13.14 46.04 16.99
CA GLU A 347 11.75 46.31 16.63
C GLU A 347 10.79 45.17 16.97
N ASN A 348 11.22 43.91 16.80
CA ASN A 348 10.39 42.75 17.14
C ASN A 348 10.20 42.60 18.65
N LEU A 349 11.25 42.89 19.44
CA LEU A 349 11.16 42.91 20.91
C LEU A 349 10.22 44.02 21.42
N LEU A 350 10.28 45.21 20.81
CA LEU A 350 9.36 46.30 21.15
C LEU A 350 7.90 45.97 20.78
N LYS A 351 7.67 45.35 19.61
CA LYS A 351 6.33 44.88 19.21
C LYS A 351 5.78 43.81 20.16
N LEU A 352 6.62 42.85 20.57
CA LEU A 352 6.25 41.89 21.61
C LEU A 352 5.89 42.59 22.92
N ASP A 353 6.71 43.53 23.37
CA ASP A 353 6.46 44.22 24.62
C ASP A 353 5.13 44.97 24.60
N THR A 354 4.83 45.68 23.51
CA THR A 354 3.52 46.33 23.33
C THR A 354 2.37 45.33 23.36
N SER A 355 2.56 44.14 22.77
CA SER A 355 1.57 43.07 22.77
C SER A 355 1.34 42.53 24.19
N TYR A 356 2.40 42.22 24.94
CA TYR A 356 2.30 41.83 26.35
C TYR A 356 1.61 42.90 27.21
N GLN A 357 2.00 44.17 27.07
CA GLN A 357 1.38 45.27 27.81
C GLN A 357 -0.10 45.41 27.51
N SER A 358 -0.50 45.28 26.23
CA SER A 358 -1.91 45.37 25.83
C SER A 358 -2.76 44.24 26.40
N ILE A 359 -2.23 43.02 26.50
CA ILE A 359 -2.91 41.87 27.12
C ILE A 359 -3.02 42.07 28.64
N LEU A 360 -1.95 42.53 29.30
CA LEU A 360 -1.97 42.81 30.73
C LEU A 360 -2.96 43.93 31.09
N HIS A 361 -3.07 44.98 30.25
CA HIS A 361 -4.11 46.02 30.41
C HIS A 361 -5.51 45.43 30.23
N HIS A 362 -5.74 44.60 29.21
CA HIS A 362 -7.04 43.95 29.02
C HIS A 362 -7.46 43.06 30.20
N LEU A 363 -6.54 42.25 30.72
CA LEU A 363 -6.79 41.38 31.88
C LEU A 363 -7.05 42.18 33.16
N LYS A 364 -6.44 43.36 33.29
CA LYS A 364 -6.74 44.30 34.36
C LYS A 364 -8.15 44.87 34.23
N ASP A 365 -8.53 45.34 33.04
CA ASP A 365 -9.83 45.95 32.77
C ASP A 365 -11.00 44.97 32.96
N GLN A 366 -10.78 43.67 32.70
CA GLN A 366 -11.77 42.63 32.95
C GLN A 366 -11.92 42.27 34.44
N SER A 367 -10.93 42.55 35.29
CA SER A 367 -10.97 42.20 36.71
C SER A 367 -11.56 43.33 37.56
N SER A 368 -12.68 43.08 38.24
CA SER A 368 -13.26 44.01 39.24
C SER A 368 -12.54 43.98 40.59
N LYS A 369 -11.51 43.13 40.73
CA LYS A 369 -10.78 42.84 41.97
C LYS A 369 -9.42 43.55 41.98
N SER A 370 -8.77 43.61 43.15
CA SER A 370 -7.41 44.13 43.26
C SER A 370 -6.44 43.35 42.33
N LEU A 371 -5.39 44.01 41.84
CA LEU A 371 -4.40 43.39 40.93
C LEU A 371 -3.80 42.09 41.49
N GLN A 372 -3.69 41.97 42.82
CA GLN A 372 -3.19 40.79 43.53
C GLN A 372 -4.17 39.60 43.53
N GLU A 373 -5.47 39.87 43.37
CA GLU A 373 -6.52 38.84 43.40
C GLU A 373 -6.85 38.25 42.02
N SER A 374 -6.40 38.90 40.94
CA SER A 374 -6.61 38.41 39.57
C SER A 374 -5.56 37.35 39.20
N ALA A 375 -5.91 36.07 39.39
CA ALA A 375 -5.04 34.94 39.06
C ALA A 375 -4.57 34.93 37.57
N PRO A 376 -5.42 35.16 36.56
CA PRO A 376 -4.98 35.19 35.16
C PRO A 376 -3.95 36.30 34.88
N PHE A 377 -4.14 37.48 35.48
CA PHE A 377 -3.20 38.60 35.35
C PHE A 377 -1.83 38.24 35.95
N GLN A 378 -1.82 37.72 37.18
CA GLN A 378 -0.59 37.39 37.89
C GLN A 378 0.18 36.26 37.20
N PHE A 379 -0.52 35.23 36.73
CA PHE A 379 0.11 34.13 36.00
C PHE A 379 0.67 34.58 34.64
N GLN A 380 -0.05 35.45 33.92
CA GLN A 380 0.46 36.00 32.66
C GLN A 380 1.66 36.92 32.87
N LEU A 381 1.70 37.68 33.97
CA LEU A 381 2.87 38.47 34.38
C LEU A 381 4.07 37.57 34.69
N LEU A 382 3.87 36.51 35.48
CA LEU A 382 4.89 35.50 35.78
C LEU A 382 5.51 34.93 34.49
N LYS A 383 4.67 34.47 33.54
CA LYS A 383 5.13 33.96 32.24
C LYS A 383 5.91 35.00 31.44
N THR A 384 5.47 36.25 31.46
CA THR A 384 6.15 37.35 30.76
C THR A 384 7.55 37.59 31.35
N ILE A 385 7.68 37.59 32.68
CA ILE A 385 8.97 37.75 33.38
C ILE A 385 9.92 36.61 33.02
N VAL A 386 9.46 35.35 33.08
CA VAL A 386 10.29 34.18 32.75
C VAL A 386 10.69 34.15 31.27
N PHE A 387 9.81 34.56 30.36
CA PHE A 387 10.16 34.71 28.95
C PHE A 387 11.30 35.71 28.75
N TYR A 388 11.21 36.92 29.32
CA TYR A 388 12.26 37.93 29.21
C TYR A 388 13.55 37.54 29.93
N LYS A 389 13.47 36.77 31.02
CA LYS A 389 14.64 36.13 31.64
C LYS A 389 15.34 35.20 30.66
N GLY A 390 14.61 34.32 29.95
CA GLY A 390 15.20 33.42 28.96
C GLY A 390 15.90 34.17 27.81
N VAL A 391 15.28 35.26 27.32
CA VAL A 391 15.88 36.14 26.30
C VAL A 391 17.13 36.85 26.84
N TYR A 392 17.10 37.27 28.11
CA TYR A 392 18.24 37.88 28.79
C TYR A 392 19.42 36.90 28.95
N ASP A 393 19.15 35.69 29.46
CA ASP A 393 20.16 34.64 29.64
C ASP A 393 20.82 34.28 28.30
N HIS A 394 20.05 34.19 27.22
CA HIS A 394 20.58 33.93 25.88
C HIS A 394 21.43 35.10 25.34
N SER A 395 21.08 36.35 25.64
CA SER A 395 21.85 37.53 25.23
C SER A 395 23.25 37.63 25.87
N ILE A 396 23.48 36.86 26.95
CA ILE A 396 24.74 36.85 27.69
C ILE A 396 25.61 35.65 27.31
N LEU A 397 25.05 34.54 26.80
CA LEU A 397 25.80 33.27 26.68
C LEU A 397 26.46 32.99 25.32
N ASP A 398 26.33 33.87 24.33
CA ASP A 398 26.90 33.84 22.96
C ASP A 398 27.66 32.55 22.50
N GLN A 399 27.01 31.38 22.55
CA GLN A 399 27.46 30.15 21.88
C GLN A 399 26.27 29.28 21.46
N THR A 400 26.46 28.71 20.27
CA THR A 400 25.58 27.84 19.50
C THR A 400 25.11 26.62 20.28
N GLU A 401 23.87 26.61 20.75
CA GLU A 401 22.85 25.57 20.50
C GLU A 401 21.54 25.91 21.21
N ASN A 402 20.45 25.92 20.43
CA ASN A 402 19.09 26.14 20.91
C ASN A 402 18.63 25.03 21.86
N LYS A 403 18.86 25.20 23.17
CA LYS A 403 18.05 24.59 24.23
C LYS A 403 17.87 25.62 25.35
N TYR A 404 16.66 26.18 25.43
CA TYR A 404 16.20 26.82 26.65
C TYR A 404 16.40 25.81 27.79
N PHE A 405 17.25 26.15 28.77
CA PHE A 405 17.88 25.32 29.81
C PHE A 405 19.26 24.75 29.47
N THR A 406 20.34 25.40 29.93
CA THR A 406 21.36 24.84 30.86
C THR A 406 22.42 25.88 31.26
N VAL A 407 22.74 25.86 32.56
CA VAL A 407 24.00 26.14 33.29
C VAL A 407 25.05 27.09 32.68
N ILE A 408 25.33 28.12 33.48
CA ILE A 408 26.38 29.14 33.43
C ILE A 408 27.77 28.56 33.15
N SER A 409 28.48 29.12 32.18
CA SER A 409 29.95 29.18 32.19
C SER A 409 30.44 30.60 31.91
N LYS A 410 31.59 30.90 32.52
CA LYS A 410 32.21 32.21 32.69
C LYS A 410 32.86 32.70 31.41
N ASP A 411 32.68 33.99 31.11
CA ASP A 411 33.71 34.95 30.66
C ASP A 411 33.09 36.05 29.77
N LEU A 412 32.43 37.03 30.38
CA LEU A 412 32.13 38.32 29.75
C LEU A 412 32.42 39.45 30.73
N ASN A 413 33.28 40.38 30.33
CA ASN A 413 33.71 41.51 31.17
C ASN A 413 32.75 42.72 31.11
N GLU A 414 31.96 42.88 30.04
CA GLU A 414 30.98 43.97 29.88
C GLU A 414 29.72 43.52 29.12
N MET A 415 28.55 44.04 29.52
CA MET A 415 27.26 43.76 28.89
C MET A 415 27.08 44.50 27.56
N THR A 416 26.54 43.83 26.53
CA THR A 416 26.22 44.44 25.23
C THR A 416 25.05 45.42 25.34
N GLN A 417 24.97 46.40 24.42
CA GLN A 417 23.88 47.39 24.43
C GLN A 417 22.48 46.78 24.19
N GLU A 418 22.40 45.62 23.55
CA GLU A 418 21.16 44.84 23.43
C GLU A 418 20.75 44.21 24.75
N SER A 419 21.68 43.59 25.48
CA SER A 419 21.42 43.03 26.81
C SER A 419 20.98 44.08 27.82
N MET A 420 21.51 45.31 27.72
CA MET A 420 21.05 46.46 28.53
C MET A 420 19.61 46.90 28.20
N ASN A 421 19.20 46.85 26.93
CA ASN A 421 17.82 47.16 26.54
C ASN A 421 16.84 46.08 27.04
N ILE A 422 17.22 44.81 26.93
CA ILE A 422 16.43 43.68 27.44
C ILE A 422 16.31 43.76 28.97
N MET A 423 17.40 44.11 29.67
CA MET A 423 17.37 44.38 31.11
C MET A 423 16.39 45.51 31.46
N GLY A 424 16.36 46.59 30.67
CA GLY A 424 15.40 47.68 30.86
C GLY A 424 13.95 47.25 30.71
N LEU A 425 13.64 46.39 29.73
CA LEU A 425 12.31 45.81 29.56
C LEU A 425 11.96 44.87 30.72
N LEU A 426 12.88 44.03 31.16
CA LEU A 426 12.70 43.13 32.29
C LEU A 426 12.47 43.88 33.60
N ASP A 427 13.26 44.93 33.87
CA ASP A 427 13.08 45.80 35.03
C ASP A 427 11.71 46.49 35.01
N SER A 428 11.15 46.80 33.82
CA SER A 428 9.80 47.35 33.71
C SER A 428 8.72 46.34 34.17
N LYS A 429 8.91 45.05 33.91
CA LYS A 429 7.99 43.97 34.36
C LYS A 429 8.17 43.67 35.84
N LEU A 430 9.39 43.69 36.33
CA LEU A 430 9.68 43.61 37.76
C LEU A 430 9.09 44.81 38.51
N ALA A 431 9.10 46.01 37.92
CA ALA A 431 8.44 47.19 38.48
C ALA A 431 6.91 47.05 38.51
N THR A 432 6.28 46.39 37.53
CA THR A 432 4.85 46.09 37.60
C THR A 432 4.51 45.14 38.74
N LEU A 433 5.41 44.21 39.09
CA LEU A 433 5.26 43.33 40.25
C LEU A 433 5.42 44.08 41.58
N ALA A 434 6.41 44.98 41.67
CA ALA A 434 6.73 45.72 42.90
C ALA A 434 5.75 46.87 43.21
N ASN A 435 5.41 47.67 42.20
CA ASN A 435 4.69 48.94 42.39
C ASN A 435 3.21 48.88 42.02
N GLU A 436 2.72 47.76 41.46
CA GLU A 436 1.31 47.56 41.07
C GLU A 436 0.77 48.58 40.05
N VAL A 437 1.66 49.32 39.38
CA VAL A 437 1.31 50.30 38.35
C VAL A 437 1.76 49.78 36.99
N LEU A 438 0.81 49.61 36.06
CA LEU A 438 1.14 49.33 34.67
C LEU A 438 1.69 50.59 33.97
N PRO A 439 2.72 50.46 33.11
CA PRO A 439 3.15 51.53 32.23
C PRO A 439 2.00 52.04 31.34
N SER A 440 1.94 53.35 31.10
CA SER A 440 0.96 53.94 30.19
C SER A 440 1.23 53.52 28.74
N LEU A 441 0.20 52.98 28.07
CA LEU A 441 0.26 52.64 26.65
C LEU A 441 0.22 53.92 25.81
N LYS A 442 1.23 54.15 24.97
CA LYS A 442 1.12 55.07 23.83
C LYS A 442 0.37 54.33 22.71
N VAL A 443 -0.96 54.40 22.72
CA VAL A 443 -1.81 53.68 21.77
C VAL A 443 -1.65 54.31 20.37
N SER A 444 -1.28 53.50 19.38
CA SER A 444 -1.52 53.82 17.95
C SER A 444 -2.95 53.43 17.59
N ASP A 445 -3.62 54.20 16.72
CA ASP A 445 -5.04 54.14 16.33
C ASP A 445 -5.57 52.81 15.70
N THR A 446 -4.92 51.67 15.91
CA THR A 446 -5.40 50.37 15.42
C THR A 446 -6.36 49.72 16.42
N ILE A 447 -7.52 49.26 15.93
CA ILE A 447 -8.54 48.54 16.69
C ILE A 447 -7.88 47.35 17.40
N PHE A 448 -7.71 47.45 18.72
CA PHE A 448 -7.12 46.41 19.55
C PHE A 448 -8.06 45.21 19.66
N ASN A 449 -7.64 44.06 19.11
CA ASN A 449 -8.33 42.80 19.29
C ASN A 449 -7.50 41.91 20.24
N PRO A 450 -7.91 41.76 21.52
CA PRO A 450 -7.12 41.07 22.53
C PRO A 450 -6.87 39.60 22.17
N SER A 451 -7.85 38.92 21.58
CA SER A 451 -7.71 37.52 21.15
C SER A 451 -6.75 37.37 19.97
N LYS A 452 -6.75 38.29 19.00
CA LYS A 452 -5.79 38.25 17.87
C LYS A 452 -4.35 38.48 18.38
N THR A 453 -4.17 39.46 19.25
CA THR A 453 -2.86 39.79 19.84
C THR A 453 -2.32 38.65 20.69
N TYR A 454 -3.17 38.03 21.53
CA TYR A 454 -2.79 36.87 22.34
C TYR A 454 -2.41 35.66 21.47
N ARG A 455 -3.17 35.36 20.41
CA ARG A 455 -2.84 34.28 19.46
C ARG A 455 -1.50 34.49 18.76
N SER A 456 -1.20 35.72 18.33
CA SER A 456 0.10 36.04 17.75
C SER A 456 1.23 35.82 18.75
N LEU A 457 0.99 36.16 20.01
CA LEU A 457 1.99 36.05 21.07
C LEU A 457 2.33 34.59 21.38
N ILE A 458 1.33 33.75 21.65
CA ILE A 458 1.52 32.33 21.96
C ILE A 458 2.12 31.54 20.79
N LEU A 459 1.74 31.85 19.54
CA LEU A 459 2.35 31.23 18.36
C LEU A 459 3.84 31.49 18.32
N THR A 460 4.22 32.75 18.52
CA THR A 460 5.61 33.19 18.48
C THR A 460 6.44 32.68 19.67
N THR A 461 5.86 32.53 20.87
CA THR A 461 6.62 32.15 22.07
C THR A 461 6.68 30.66 22.35
N THR A 462 5.60 29.92 22.13
CA THR A 462 5.46 28.52 22.59
C THR A 462 4.99 27.58 21.48
N PHE A 463 3.90 27.91 20.80
CA PHE A 463 3.23 26.94 19.92
C PHE A 463 3.92 26.67 18.59
N ASP A 464 4.72 27.59 18.05
CA ASP A 464 5.52 27.32 16.84
C ASP A 464 6.55 26.22 17.08
N LYS A 465 7.22 26.25 18.25
CA LYS A 465 8.16 25.20 18.66
C LYS A 465 7.45 23.85 18.80
N LEU A 466 6.37 23.80 19.58
CA LEU A 466 5.60 22.57 19.79
C LEU A 466 5.04 21.99 18.49
N TYR A 467 4.61 22.85 17.56
CA TYR A 467 4.16 22.40 16.24
C TYR A 467 5.29 21.77 15.41
N ASN A 468 6.49 22.33 15.47
CA ASN A 468 7.66 21.75 14.80
C ASN A 468 8.05 20.40 15.41
N ASP A 469 7.99 20.28 16.74
CA ASP A 469 8.25 19.01 17.45
C ASP A 469 7.20 17.95 17.10
N PHE A 470 5.93 18.34 17.02
CA PHE A 470 4.86 17.50 16.50
C PHE A 470 5.14 17.00 15.07
N LEU A 471 5.49 17.90 14.14
CA LEU A 471 5.80 17.51 12.76
C LEU A 471 7.00 16.56 12.70
N ALA A 472 8.02 16.78 13.53
CA ALA A 472 9.19 15.90 13.62
C ALA A 472 8.78 14.48 14.05
N ILE A 473 8.01 14.34 15.12
CA ILE A 473 7.49 13.03 15.57
C ILE A 473 6.59 12.39 14.52
N LEU A 474 5.70 13.16 13.90
CA LEU A 474 4.81 12.65 12.86
C LEU A 474 5.62 12.02 11.73
N THR A 475 6.69 12.68 11.26
CA THR A 475 7.57 12.11 10.22
C THR A 475 8.26 10.82 10.65
N VAL A 476 8.71 10.71 11.90
CA VAL A 476 9.29 9.47 12.45
C VAL A 476 8.24 8.35 12.50
N CYS A 477 7.01 8.66 12.92
CA CYS A 477 5.92 7.70 13.02
C CYS A 477 5.43 7.20 11.65
N LEU A 478 5.46 8.04 10.61
CA LEU A 478 5.11 7.64 9.23
C LEU A 478 5.98 6.48 8.71
N GLU A 479 7.26 6.44 9.11
CA GLU A 479 8.22 5.41 8.70
C GLU A 479 8.39 4.27 9.72
N SER A 480 7.52 4.21 10.74
CA SER A 480 7.60 3.18 11.77
C SER A 480 7.38 1.77 11.20
N SER A 481 8.13 0.79 11.71
CA SER A 481 7.90 -0.63 11.44
C SER A 481 6.60 -1.15 12.08
N LYS A 482 6.04 -0.42 13.06
CA LYS A 482 4.79 -0.77 13.75
C LYS A 482 3.58 -0.38 12.90
N VAL A 483 2.94 -1.38 12.28
CA VAL A 483 1.84 -1.23 11.30
C VAL A 483 0.71 -0.29 11.76
N LYS A 484 0.21 -0.44 13.00
CA LYS A 484 -0.89 0.38 13.53
C LYS A 484 -0.48 1.84 13.74
N LEU A 485 0.73 2.07 14.24
CA LEU A 485 1.26 3.42 14.48
C LEU A 485 1.47 4.16 13.16
N ALA A 486 2.12 3.51 12.17
CA ALA A 486 2.32 4.09 10.85
C ALA A 486 0.99 4.44 10.16
N ALA A 487 0.02 3.51 10.17
CA ALA A 487 -1.31 3.77 9.60
C ALA A 487 -2.05 4.90 10.33
N LYS A 488 -1.93 5.01 11.66
CA LYS A 488 -2.53 6.10 12.42
C LYS A 488 -1.87 7.44 12.07
N ALA A 489 -0.54 7.50 11.97
CA ALA A 489 0.19 8.70 11.54
C ALA A 489 -0.30 9.23 10.18
N ILE A 490 -0.51 8.33 9.22
CA ILE A 490 -1.05 8.68 7.89
C ILE A 490 -2.49 9.21 7.99
N ARG A 491 -3.33 8.60 8.83
CA ARG A 491 -4.70 9.08 9.06
C ARG A 491 -4.71 10.47 9.72
N MET A 492 -3.77 10.76 10.61
CA MET A 492 -3.63 12.09 11.20
C MET A 492 -3.14 13.15 10.20
N LEU A 493 -2.46 12.73 9.13
CA LEU A 493 -2.05 13.62 8.05
C LEU A 493 -3.23 14.08 7.17
N SER A 494 -4.30 13.28 7.04
CA SER A 494 -5.49 13.61 6.24
C SER A 494 -6.19 14.93 6.64
N PRO A 495 -6.57 15.15 7.91
CA PRO A 495 -7.16 16.42 8.31
C PRO A 495 -6.19 17.60 8.15
N LEU A 496 -4.88 17.40 8.35
CA LEU A 496 -3.87 18.44 8.13
C LEU A 496 -3.79 18.87 6.67
N VAL A 497 -3.68 17.92 5.75
CA VAL A 497 -3.60 18.16 4.29
C VAL A 497 -4.89 18.79 3.76
N THR A 498 -6.04 18.40 4.31
CA THR A 498 -7.34 18.99 3.94
C THR A 498 -7.41 20.48 4.30
N ARG A 499 -6.74 20.90 5.38
CA ARG A 499 -6.68 22.32 5.79
C ARG A 499 -5.56 23.10 5.10
N ASP A 500 -4.38 22.52 4.95
CA ASP A 500 -3.27 23.09 4.19
C ASP A 500 -2.60 22.05 3.27
N PRO A 501 -2.94 22.07 1.96
CA PRO A 501 -2.30 21.22 0.95
C PRO A 501 -0.78 21.35 0.85
N LYS A 502 -0.20 22.49 1.26
CA LYS A 502 1.25 22.74 1.15
C LYS A 502 2.06 21.79 2.02
N ILE A 503 1.45 21.14 3.01
CA ILE A 503 2.09 20.11 3.84
C ILE A 503 2.63 18.95 2.97
N LEU A 504 1.96 18.60 1.87
CA LEU A 504 2.42 17.56 0.94
C LEU A 504 3.67 17.97 0.13
N LEU A 505 3.98 19.28 0.06
CA LEU A 505 5.18 19.78 -0.59
C LEU A 505 6.43 19.62 0.30
N HIS A 506 6.25 19.35 1.59
CA HIS A 506 7.36 19.13 2.51
C HIS A 506 8.12 17.86 2.12
N GLN A 507 9.40 17.99 1.75
CA GLN A 507 10.19 16.91 1.15
C GLN A 507 10.26 15.64 2.01
N ARG A 508 10.38 15.80 3.35
CA ARG A 508 10.36 14.66 4.28
C ARG A 508 9.06 13.86 4.20
N ILE A 509 7.90 14.52 4.28
CA ILE A 509 6.58 13.87 4.24
C ILE A 509 6.36 13.17 2.90
N ASN A 510 6.71 13.83 1.79
CA ASN A 510 6.59 13.25 0.45
C ASN A 510 7.45 11.98 0.28
N THR A 511 8.69 12.02 0.79
CA THR A 511 9.61 10.87 0.77
C THR A 511 9.04 9.71 1.58
N SER A 512 8.50 9.97 2.78
CA SER A 512 7.88 8.96 3.64
C SER A 512 6.63 8.36 3.00
N ILE A 513 5.74 9.17 2.40
CA ILE A 513 4.54 8.71 1.68
C ILE A 513 4.93 7.76 0.53
N SER A 514 5.93 8.15 -0.26
CA SER A 514 6.41 7.34 -1.39
C SER A 514 7.03 6.00 -0.94
N LYS A 515 7.76 6.01 0.19
CA LYS A 515 8.32 4.82 0.83
C LYS A 515 7.22 3.89 1.37
N VAL A 516 6.18 4.44 2.00
CA VAL A 516 5.03 3.64 2.48
C VAL A 516 4.25 3.01 1.32
N LEU A 517 4.06 3.73 0.21
CA LEU A 517 3.38 3.19 -0.98
C LEU A 517 4.11 2.01 -1.63
N SER A 518 5.45 2.00 -1.56
CA SER A 518 6.27 0.94 -2.14
C SER A 518 6.43 -0.25 -1.19
N SER A 519 6.85 -0.01 0.06
CA SER A 519 7.25 -1.06 1.01
C SER A 519 6.40 -1.13 2.30
N GLY A 520 5.35 -0.32 2.43
CA GLY A 520 4.49 -0.35 3.62
C GLY A 520 3.60 -1.58 3.71
N SER A 521 3.03 -1.80 4.89
CA SER A 521 1.99 -2.81 5.13
C SER A 521 0.70 -2.50 4.36
N ALA A 522 -0.19 -3.51 4.20
CA ALA A 522 -1.50 -3.30 3.56
C ALA A 522 -2.33 -2.20 4.25
N LEU A 523 -2.31 -2.14 5.59
CA LEU A 523 -3.05 -1.14 6.38
C LEU A 523 -2.51 0.28 6.16
N SER A 524 -1.18 0.44 6.12
CA SER A 524 -0.54 1.75 5.90
C SER A 524 -0.69 2.20 4.44
N LYS A 525 -0.54 1.29 3.47
CA LYS A 525 -0.79 1.59 2.05
C LYS A 525 -2.24 2.03 1.82
N ASP A 526 -3.19 1.33 2.43
CA ASP A 526 -4.62 1.67 2.36
C ASP A 526 -4.88 3.09 2.87
N ALA A 527 -4.28 3.47 4.01
CA ALA A 527 -4.40 4.81 4.56
C ALA A 527 -3.76 5.89 3.64
N VAL A 528 -2.61 5.62 3.02
CA VAL A 528 -1.98 6.57 2.08
C VAL A 528 -2.82 6.73 0.82
N ILE A 529 -3.34 5.63 0.28
CA ILE A 529 -4.18 5.66 -0.91
C ILE A 529 -5.49 6.42 -0.63
N ASP A 530 -6.04 6.31 0.58
CA ASP A 530 -7.19 7.11 1.00
C ASP A 530 -6.87 8.60 1.04
N LEU A 531 -5.76 8.97 1.68
CA LEU A 531 -5.26 10.35 1.75
C LEU A 531 -5.09 10.95 0.36
N LEU A 532 -4.33 10.27 -0.51
CA LEU A 532 -4.07 10.74 -1.87
C LEU A 532 -5.34 10.73 -2.73
N GLY A 533 -6.23 9.76 -2.51
CA GLY A 533 -7.52 9.69 -3.19
C GLY A 533 -8.39 10.89 -2.88
N GLN A 534 -8.51 11.28 -1.61
CA GLN A 534 -9.23 12.48 -1.20
C GLN A 534 -8.60 13.75 -1.79
N TYR A 535 -7.26 13.87 -1.72
CA TYR A 535 -6.53 15.02 -2.25
C TYR A 535 -6.66 15.14 -3.77
N MET A 536 -6.60 14.03 -4.50
CA MET A 536 -6.60 13.97 -5.96
C MET A 536 -7.83 14.62 -6.59
N PHE A 537 -9.00 14.54 -5.95
CA PHE A 537 -10.23 15.14 -6.47
C PHE A 537 -10.37 16.64 -6.18
N SER A 538 -9.38 17.27 -5.55
CA SER A 538 -9.39 18.72 -5.29
C SER A 538 -9.26 19.55 -6.57
N SER A 539 -8.61 19.03 -7.62
CA SER A 539 -8.61 19.64 -8.96
C SER A 539 -8.37 18.61 -10.06
N LYS A 540 -8.81 18.90 -11.30
CA LYS A 540 -8.63 18.01 -12.46
C LYS A 540 -7.15 17.75 -12.80
N GLU A 541 -6.27 18.73 -12.59
CA GLU A 541 -4.82 18.57 -12.80
C GLU A 541 -4.21 17.52 -11.86
N HIS A 542 -4.69 17.47 -10.61
CA HIS A 542 -4.23 16.47 -9.64
C HIS A 542 -4.65 15.06 -10.04
N ILE A 543 -5.83 14.88 -10.64
CA ILE A 543 -6.26 13.58 -11.19
C ILE A 543 -5.26 13.09 -12.24
N ALA A 544 -4.90 13.94 -13.21
CA ALA A 544 -3.91 13.60 -14.23
C ALA A 544 -2.54 13.25 -13.62
N LYS A 545 -2.13 13.91 -12.53
CA LYS A 545 -0.86 13.64 -11.85
C LYS A 545 -0.83 12.33 -11.03
N TYR A 546 -1.91 12.00 -10.32
CA TYR A 546 -1.90 10.90 -9.33
C TYR A 546 -2.58 9.61 -9.78
N HIS A 547 -3.38 9.61 -10.87
CA HIS A 547 -4.13 8.42 -11.30
C HIS A 547 -3.21 7.21 -11.57
N VAL A 548 -2.04 7.41 -12.19
CA VAL A 548 -1.08 6.32 -12.47
C VAL A 548 -0.51 5.75 -11.17
N LEU A 549 -0.12 6.62 -10.23
CA LEU A 549 0.50 6.22 -8.97
C LEU A 549 -0.48 5.34 -8.15
N ILE A 550 -1.73 5.78 -8.02
CA ILE A 550 -2.76 5.05 -7.29
C ILE A 550 -3.20 3.80 -8.06
N GLY A 551 -3.45 3.91 -9.36
CA GLY A 551 -3.96 2.79 -10.17
C GLY A 551 -2.95 1.65 -10.31
N ASN A 552 -1.64 1.93 -10.27
CA ASN A 552 -0.60 0.90 -10.22
C ASN A 552 -0.62 0.06 -8.92
N ARG A 553 -1.42 0.43 -7.92
CA ARG A 553 -1.65 -0.36 -6.69
C ARG A 553 -2.91 -1.25 -6.78
N SER A 554 -3.57 -1.33 -7.94
CA SER A 554 -4.68 -2.25 -8.16
C SER A 554 -4.28 -3.72 -7.99
N SER A 555 -3.02 -4.05 -8.21
CA SER A 555 -2.47 -5.41 -8.10
C SER A 555 -1.69 -5.63 -6.79
N ASP A 556 -1.97 -4.86 -5.74
CA ASP A 556 -1.35 -5.04 -4.42
C ASP A 556 -1.84 -6.33 -3.74
N VAL A 557 -1.05 -6.90 -2.84
CA VAL A 557 -1.38 -8.13 -2.09
C VAL A 557 -2.54 -7.87 -1.12
N GLY A 558 -2.63 -6.67 -0.55
CA GLY A 558 -3.66 -6.29 0.40
C GLY A 558 -5.03 -6.08 -0.24
N THR A 559 -6.06 -6.73 0.29
CA THR A 559 -7.39 -6.76 -0.33
C THR A 559 -8.18 -5.49 -0.08
N SER A 560 -8.00 -4.87 1.10
CA SER A 560 -8.47 -3.51 1.41
C SER A 560 -7.90 -2.48 0.42
N VAL A 561 -6.60 -2.56 0.12
CA VAL A 561 -5.91 -1.68 -0.83
C VAL A 561 -6.54 -1.81 -2.21
N ARG A 562 -6.68 -3.05 -2.72
CA ARG A 562 -7.31 -3.29 -4.02
C ARG A 562 -8.71 -2.68 -4.06
N LYS A 563 -9.58 -2.99 -3.09
CA LYS A 563 -10.94 -2.42 -3.01
C LYS A 563 -10.96 -0.90 -3.01
N ARG A 564 -10.06 -0.25 -2.27
CA ARG A 564 -9.97 1.21 -2.24
C ARG A 564 -9.53 1.79 -3.58
N VAL A 565 -8.54 1.18 -4.24
CA VAL A 565 -8.11 1.58 -5.59
C VAL A 565 -9.24 1.43 -6.59
N LEU A 566 -10.01 0.33 -6.56
CA LEU A 566 -11.19 0.17 -7.44
C LEU A 566 -12.20 1.31 -7.25
N LYS A 567 -12.52 1.64 -5.99
CA LYS A 567 -13.45 2.74 -5.68
C LYS A 567 -12.93 4.09 -6.20
N ILE A 568 -11.65 4.39 -5.99
CA ILE A 568 -11.03 5.63 -6.48
C ILE A 568 -11.01 5.66 -8.01
N MET A 569 -10.63 4.57 -8.68
CA MET A 569 -10.57 4.51 -10.15
C MET A 569 -11.96 4.66 -10.79
N ARG A 570 -13.01 4.13 -10.17
CA ARG A 570 -14.40 4.38 -10.59
C ARG A 570 -14.72 5.87 -10.54
N ASN A 571 -14.38 6.54 -9.45
CA ASN A 571 -14.58 7.98 -9.33
C ASN A 571 -13.72 8.75 -10.35
N VAL A 572 -12.47 8.34 -10.61
CA VAL A 572 -11.63 8.96 -11.66
C VAL A 572 -12.31 8.96 -13.02
N PHE A 573 -13.02 7.88 -13.35
CA PHE A 573 -13.79 7.80 -14.59
C PHE A 573 -14.95 8.80 -14.65
N GLU A 574 -15.59 9.10 -13.53
CA GLU A 574 -16.74 10.03 -13.45
C GLU A 574 -16.31 11.51 -13.47
N TYR A 575 -15.16 11.85 -12.87
CA TYR A 575 -14.70 13.24 -12.70
C TYR A 575 -13.68 13.71 -13.77
N SER A 576 -13.18 12.81 -14.62
CA SER A 576 -12.18 13.12 -15.65
C SER A 576 -12.82 13.34 -17.03
N ASP A 577 -12.28 14.29 -17.80
CA ASP A 577 -12.66 14.49 -19.21
C ASP A 577 -11.66 13.88 -20.21
N GLN A 578 -10.49 13.43 -19.72
CA GLN A 578 -9.42 12.89 -20.56
C GLN A 578 -9.61 11.39 -20.80
N ILE A 579 -9.75 10.99 -22.07
CA ILE A 579 -9.99 9.60 -22.50
C ILE A 579 -8.85 8.69 -22.02
N GLU A 580 -7.59 9.12 -22.11
CA GLU A 580 -6.40 8.36 -21.67
C GLU A 580 -6.45 8.01 -20.17
N VAL A 581 -6.91 8.95 -19.33
CA VAL A 581 -7.03 8.75 -17.88
C VAL A 581 -8.19 7.80 -17.57
N MET A 582 -9.31 7.96 -18.29
CA MET A 582 -10.50 7.10 -18.15
C MET A 582 -10.22 5.66 -18.61
N SER A 583 -9.52 5.49 -19.74
CA SER A 583 -9.12 4.19 -20.27
C SER A 583 -8.10 3.51 -19.36
N PHE A 584 -7.15 4.25 -18.79
CA PHE A 584 -6.29 3.73 -17.74
C PHE A 584 -7.09 3.21 -16.55
N ALA A 585 -7.99 4.02 -15.99
CA ALA A 585 -8.81 3.65 -14.83
C ALA A 585 -9.65 2.39 -15.11
N ALA A 586 -10.34 2.35 -16.26
CA ALA A 586 -11.13 1.20 -16.68
C ALA A 586 -10.29 -0.06 -16.90
N SER A 587 -9.08 0.06 -17.48
CA SER A 587 -8.19 -1.09 -17.68
C SER A 587 -7.77 -1.72 -16.34
N ARG A 588 -7.60 -0.90 -15.29
CA ARG A 588 -7.23 -1.38 -13.96
C ARG A 588 -8.36 -2.12 -13.30
N ILE A 589 -9.59 -1.63 -13.44
CA ILE A 589 -10.78 -2.30 -12.92
C ILE A 589 -11.03 -3.61 -13.68
N LEU A 590 -10.89 -3.61 -15.00
CA LEU A 590 -11.09 -4.79 -15.84
C LEU A 590 -10.16 -5.95 -15.48
N LYS A 591 -8.88 -5.65 -15.20
CA LYS A 591 -7.88 -6.64 -14.74
C LYS A 591 -8.20 -7.23 -13.36
N ARG A 592 -9.23 -6.77 -12.67
CA ARG A 592 -9.69 -7.25 -11.34
C ARG A 592 -10.97 -8.07 -11.41
N LEU A 593 -11.42 -8.44 -12.61
CA LEU A 593 -12.52 -9.39 -12.80
C LEU A 593 -12.11 -10.86 -12.54
N GLU A 594 -10.82 -11.15 -12.68
CA GLU A 594 -10.20 -12.46 -12.43
C GLU A 594 -9.37 -12.44 -11.12
N ASP A 595 -9.76 -11.62 -10.14
CA ASP A 595 -9.09 -11.59 -8.84
C ASP A 595 -9.42 -12.85 -8.03
N GLU A 596 -8.49 -13.28 -7.18
CA GLU A 596 -8.67 -14.45 -6.32
C GLU A 596 -9.81 -14.24 -5.30
N GLU A 597 -10.03 -13.00 -4.87
CA GLU A 597 -11.12 -12.69 -3.95
C GLU A 597 -12.45 -12.38 -4.67
N PRO A 598 -13.54 -13.12 -4.35
CA PRO A 598 -14.83 -12.93 -5.00
C PRO A 598 -15.42 -11.54 -4.75
N SER A 599 -15.20 -10.98 -3.56
CA SER A 599 -15.71 -9.64 -3.22
C SER A 599 -15.07 -8.51 -4.04
N ILE A 600 -13.87 -8.71 -4.58
CA ILE A 600 -13.22 -7.76 -5.50
C ILE A 600 -13.81 -7.91 -6.90
N ASN A 601 -14.05 -9.15 -7.34
CA ASN A 601 -14.70 -9.43 -8.63
C ASN A 601 -16.10 -8.80 -8.72
N GLU A 602 -16.89 -8.93 -7.64
CA GLU A 602 -18.21 -8.29 -7.53
C GLU A 602 -18.11 -6.76 -7.58
N ALA A 603 -17.19 -6.16 -6.82
CA ALA A 603 -16.98 -4.72 -6.81
C ALA A 603 -16.51 -4.19 -8.18
N ALA A 604 -15.61 -4.91 -8.86
CA ALA A 604 -15.15 -4.59 -10.21
C ALA A 604 -16.30 -4.66 -11.21
N GLN A 605 -17.13 -5.71 -11.13
CA GLN A 605 -18.30 -5.88 -11.98
C GLN A 605 -19.32 -4.77 -11.78
N MET A 606 -19.64 -4.41 -10.53
CA MET A 606 -20.53 -3.28 -10.23
C MET A 606 -19.98 -1.95 -10.75
N ALA A 607 -18.68 -1.69 -10.56
CA ALA A 607 -18.04 -0.48 -11.05
C ALA A 607 -18.10 -0.38 -12.59
N LEU A 608 -17.70 -1.43 -13.32
CA LEU A 608 -17.76 -1.45 -14.78
C LEU A 608 -19.19 -1.33 -15.31
N ASN A 609 -20.15 -1.96 -14.63
CA ASN A 609 -21.56 -1.83 -15.00
C ASN A 609 -22.04 -0.37 -14.91
N SER A 610 -21.68 0.32 -13.82
CA SER A 610 -22.00 1.73 -13.67
C SER A 610 -21.30 2.62 -14.70
N MET A 611 -20.03 2.34 -15.01
CA MET A 611 -19.23 3.15 -15.93
C MET A 611 -19.67 3.02 -17.39
N PHE A 612 -20.08 1.82 -17.82
CA PHE A 612 -20.33 1.53 -19.23
C PHE A 612 -21.80 1.37 -19.60
N PHE A 613 -22.62 0.77 -18.75
CA PHE A 613 -24.02 0.48 -19.08
C PHE A 613 -25.02 1.46 -18.44
N GLU A 614 -24.63 2.19 -17.40
CA GLU A 614 -25.49 3.17 -16.71
C GLU A 614 -25.12 4.63 -17.03
N SER A 615 -24.00 4.87 -17.74
CA SER A 615 -23.59 6.20 -18.18
C SER A 615 -24.48 6.75 -19.30
N GLU A 616 -24.82 8.04 -19.20
CA GLU A 616 -25.59 8.77 -20.22
C GLU A 616 -24.73 9.18 -21.43
N ASN A 617 -23.40 9.27 -21.27
CA ASN A 617 -22.50 9.76 -22.32
C ASN A 617 -21.89 8.63 -23.17
N HIS A 618 -22.73 8.01 -24.01
CA HIS A 618 -22.36 6.84 -24.83
C HIS A 618 -21.16 7.07 -25.77
N LYS A 619 -20.95 8.30 -26.26
CA LYS A 619 -19.81 8.64 -27.15
C LYS A 619 -18.47 8.53 -26.41
N GLN A 620 -18.37 9.05 -25.19
CA GLN A 620 -17.16 8.92 -24.37
C GLN A 620 -16.90 7.47 -23.97
N CYS A 621 -17.94 6.73 -23.60
CA CYS A 621 -17.82 5.30 -23.30
C CYS A 621 -17.31 4.50 -24.50
N SER A 622 -17.81 4.80 -25.71
CA SER A 622 -17.31 4.22 -26.95
C SER A 622 -15.81 4.46 -27.11
N ASP A 623 -15.33 5.68 -26.88
CA ASP A 623 -13.92 6.04 -27.08
C ASP A 623 -12.99 5.32 -26.12
N VAL A 624 -13.41 5.24 -24.86
CA VAL A 624 -12.67 4.50 -23.84
C VAL A 624 -12.64 3.01 -24.19
N MET A 625 -13.76 2.41 -24.61
CA MET A 625 -13.78 1.00 -25.00
C MET A 625 -12.94 0.70 -26.24
N ILE A 626 -12.92 1.60 -27.22
CA ILE A 626 -12.03 1.51 -28.39
C ILE A 626 -10.57 1.50 -27.92
N GLU A 627 -10.17 2.43 -27.05
CA GLU A 627 -8.80 2.47 -26.54
C GLU A 627 -8.44 1.21 -25.73
N LEU A 628 -9.37 0.71 -24.91
CA LEU A 628 -9.18 -0.52 -24.13
C LEU A 628 -8.98 -1.75 -25.01
N ALA A 629 -9.78 -1.91 -26.06
CA ALA A 629 -9.68 -3.04 -26.99
C ALA A 629 -8.32 -3.08 -27.71
N ASN A 630 -7.71 -1.91 -27.94
CA ASN A 630 -6.44 -1.79 -28.64
C ASN A 630 -5.21 -1.72 -27.72
N SER A 631 -5.40 -1.57 -26.41
CA SER A 631 -4.32 -1.52 -25.40
C SER A 631 -3.57 -2.84 -25.18
N GLY A 632 -4.07 -3.96 -25.72
CA GLY A 632 -3.42 -5.27 -25.71
C GLY A 632 -4.39 -6.46 -25.73
N GLY A 633 -3.94 -7.62 -26.23
CA GLY A 633 -4.80 -8.79 -26.44
C GLY A 633 -5.46 -9.36 -25.18
N SER A 634 -4.78 -9.34 -24.02
CA SER A 634 -5.38 -9.80 -22.76
C SER A 634 -6.49 -8.88 -22.26
N THR A 635 -6.31 -7.56 -22.34
CA THR A 635 -7.34 -6.57 -21.97
C THR A 635 -8.57 -6.70 -22.87
N CYS A 636 -8.38 -6.88 -24.17
CA CYS A 636 -9.47 -7.08 -25.12
C CYS A 636 -10.27 -8.37 -24.83
N ASN A 637 -9.58 -9.46 -24.47
CA ASN A 637 -10.22 -10.72 -24.08
C ASN A 637 -11.03 -10.56 -22.79
N LEU A 638 -10.51 -9.86 -21.78
CA LEU A 638 -11.22 -9.56 -20.54
C LEU A 638 -12.46 -8.68 -20.77
N LEU A 639 -12.35 -7.69 -21.66
CA LEU A 639 -13.48 -6.82 -22.02
C LEU A 639 -14.56 -7.65 -22.72
N SER A 640 -14.15 -8.49 -23.67
CA SER A 640 -15.05 -9.36 -24.44
C SER A 640 -15.73 -10.39 -23.54
N SER A 641 -14.99 -11.02 -22.61
CA SER A 641 -15.55 -11.97 -21.65
C SER A 641 -16.53 -11.31 -20.68
N PHE A 642 -16.21 -10.10 -20.20
CA PHE A 642 -17.09 -9.27 -19.37
C PHE A 642 -18.40 -8.94 -20.09
N ILE A 643 -18.33 -8.40 -21.30
CA ILE A 643 -19.52 -8.05 -22.10
C ILE A 643 -20.35 -9.30 -22.39
N ARG A 644 -19.72 -10.41 -22.79
CA ARG A 644 -20.39 -11.68 -23.03
C ARG A 644 -21.11 -12.19 -21.78
N ARG A 645 -20.51 -12.06 -20.59
CA ARG A 645 -21.12 -12.43 -19.30
C ARG A 645 -22.33 -11.55 -18.97
N GLU A 646 -22.21 -10.24 -19.12
CA GLU A 646 -23.32 -9.30 -18.85
C GLU A 646 -24.49 -9.50 -19.82
N LEU A 647 -24.21 -9.71 -21.11
CA LEU A 647 -25.24 -10.00 -22.12
C LEU A 647 -25.94 -11.36 -21.89
N ARG A 648 -25.26 -12.33 -21.25
CA ARG A 648 -25.86 -13.62 -20.84
C ARG A 648 -26.85 -13.45 -19.70
N VAL A 649 -26.51 -12.66 -18.68
CA VAL A 649 -27.42 -12.33 -17.56
C VAL A 649 -28.60 -11.48 -18.07
N ALA A 650 -28.36 -10.62 -19.05
CA ALA A 650 -29.32 -9.69 -19.63
C ALA A 650 -30.42 -10.31 -20.51
N LYS A 651 -30.59 -11.64 -20.57
CA LYS A 651 -31.83 -12.24 -21.09
C LYS A 651 -33.09 -11.81 -20.30
N ALA A 652 -32.95 -11.04 -19.21
CA ALA A 652 -34.05 -10.49 -18.41
C ALA A 652 -34.07 -8.94 -18.20
N LYS A 653 -33.26 -8.10 -18.87
CA LYS A 653 -33.43 -6.61 -18.86
C LYS A 653 -32.96 -5.96 -20.18
N SER A 654 -33.85 -5.29 -20.92
CA SER A 654 -33.64 -4.68 -22.25
C SER A 654 -32.67 -3.49 -22.28
N SER A 655 -32.54 -2.74 -21.18
CA SER A 655 -31.80 -1.47 -21.15
C SER A 655 -30.29 -1.60 -21.38
N ARG A 656 -29.63 -2.65 -20.87
CA ARG A 656 -28.17 -2.83 -21.05
C ARG A 656 -27.80 -3.13 -22.50
N PHE A 657 -28.62 -3.94 -23.18
CA PHE A 657 -28.44 -4.25 -24.60
C PHE A 657 -28.67 -2.98 -25.44
N GLU A 658 -29.69 -2.19 -25.13
CA GLU A 658 -29.95 -0.91 -25.80
C GLU A 658 -28.79 0.08 -25.63
N ASN A 659 -28.25 0.23 -24.42
CA ASN A 659 -27.12 1.12 -24.17
C ASN A 659 -25.84 0.62 -24.85
N LEU A 660 -25.57 -0.70 -24.85
CA LEU A 660 -24.46 -1.26 -25.61
C LEU A 660 -24.64 -1.05 -27.11
N LYS A 661 -25.88 -1.15 -27.63
CA LYS A 661 -26.18 -0.88 -29.02
C LYS A 661 -25.91 0.58 -29.37
N LYS A 662 -26.31 1.54 -28.51
CA LYS A 662 -25.96 2.96 -28.71
C LYS A 662 -24.45 3.21 -28.71
N ILE A 663 -23.69 2.52 -27.85
CA ILE A 663 -22.22 2.58 -27.83
C ILE A 663 -21.64 2.00 -29.12
N PHE A 664 -22.17 0.86 -29.57
CA PHE A 664 -21.79 0.22 -30.83
C PHE A 664 -22.08 1.13 -32.02
N ASP A 665 -23.27 1.73 -32.09
CA ASP A 665 -23.69 2.63 -33.15
C ASP A 665 -22.78 3.87 -33.17
N ALA A 666 -22.45 4.46 -32.02
CA ALA A 666 -21.50 5.58 -31.93
C ALA A 666 -20.07 5.22 -32.40
N ALA A 667 -19.62 3.98 -32.15
CA ALA A 667 -18.35 3.50 -32.69
C ALA A 667 -18.41 3.25 -34.20
N PHE A 668 -19.56 2.77 -34.70
CA PHE A 668 -19.80 2.50 -36.11
C PHE A 668 -19.92 3.78 -36.93
N ASP A 669 -20.62 4.81 -36.41
CA ASP A 669 -20.75 6.12 -37.05
C ASP A 669 -19.37 6.72 -37.35
N ARG A 670 -18.38 6.53 -36.47
CA ARG A 670 -16.99 6.96 -36.71
C ARG A 670 -16.32 6.30 -37.90
N ILE A 671 -16.68 5.04 -38.21
CA ILE A 671 -16.15 4.33 -39.38
C ILE A 671 -16.79 4.88 -40.65
N VAL A 672 -18.07 5.25 -40.59
CA VAL A 672 -18.79 5.83 -41.73
C VAL A 672 -18.29 7.26 -42.00
N ASP A 673 -18.13 8.07 -40.95
CA ASP A 673 -17.64 9.45 -41.03
C ASP A 673 -16.17 9.54 -41.49
N SER A 674 -15.38 8.48 -41.29
CA SER A 674 -13.95 8.47 -41.64
C SER A 674 -13.62 7.97 -43.03
N ILE A 675 -14.62 7.67 -43.85
CA ILE A 675 -14.45 7.42 -45.29
C ILE A 675 -13.84 8.65 -45.99
N ASP A 676 -14.06 9.86 -45.42
CA ASP A 676 -13.62 11.15 -45.96
C ASP A 676 -12.49 11.85 -45.16
N SER A 677 -12.03 11.31 -44.02
CA SER A 677 -11.08 12.00 -43.10
C SER A 677 -9.70 11.35 -42.94
N SER A 678 -8.68 12.17 -42.67
CA SER A 678 -7.26 11.76 -42.55
C SER A 678 -6.89 11.01 -41.27
N GLU A 679 -7.85 10.65 -40.39
CA GLU A 679 -7.58 9.95 -39.11
C GLU A 679 -7.60 8.41 -39.27
N MET A 680 -6.57 7.87 -39.92
CA MET A 680 -6.47 6.44 -40.29
C MET A 680 -6.36 5.51 -39.08
N GLU A 681 -5.56 5.89 -38.07
CA GLU A 681 -5.23 5.04 -36.91
C GLU A 681 -6.44 4.84 -35.97
N ARG A 682 -7.26 5.87 -35.76
CA ARG A 682 -8.47 5.77 -34.92
C ARG A 682 -9.55 4.91 -35.57
N THR A 683 -9.63 4.93 -36.90
CA THR A 683 -10.58 4.10 -37.68
C THR A 683 -10.22 2.62 -37.60
N GLU A 684 -8.94 2.27 -37.72
CA GLU A 684 -8.47 0.89 -37.55
C GLU A 684 -8.77 0.36 -36.13
N LYS A 685 -8.53 1.20 -35.11
CA LYS A 685 -8.86 0.90 -33.71
C LYS A 685 -10.35 0.64 -33.52
N ALA A 686 -11.22 1.41 -34.17
CA ALA A 686 -12.68 1.20 -34.13
C ALA A 686 -13.10 -0.12 -34.81
N PHE A 687 -12.52 -0.46 -35.96
CA PHE A 687 -12.75 -1.76 -36.62
C PHE A 687 -12.40 -2.94 -35.71
N GLY A 688 -11.25 -2.87 -35.03
CA GLY A 688 -10.83 -3.89 -34.07
C GLY A 688 -11.82 -4.08 -32.93
N PHE A 689 -12.32 -2.96 -32.36
CA PHE A 689 -13.32 -2.99 -31.29
C PHE A 689 -14.67 -3.55 -31.75
N ILE A 690 -15.18 -3.10 -32.91
CA ILE A 690 -16.45 -3.57 -33.45
C ILE A 690 -16.39 -5.07 -33.79
N ALA A 691 -15.27 -5.55 -34.33
CA ALA A 691 -15.06 -6.97 -34.57
C ALA A 691 -15.09 -7.79 -33.26
N ALA A 692 -14.53 -7.25 -32.16
CA ALA A 692 -14.58 -7.89 -30.84
C ALA A 692 -16.00 -7.91 -30.25
N LEU A 693 -16.77 -6.82 -30.39
CA LEU A 693 -18.18 -6.78 -29.95
C LEU A 693 -19.07 -7.74 -30.76
N ALA A 694 -18.88 -7.80 -32.08
CA ALA A 694 -19.60 -8.72 -32.96
C ALA A 694 -19.31 -10.20 -32.60
N GLU A 695 -18.13 -10.50 -32.06
CA GLU A 695 -17.76 -11.82 -31.55
C GLU A 695 -18.40 -12.13 -30.19
N CYS A 696 -18.78 -11.10 -29.42
CA CYS A 696 -19.51 -11.26 -28.16
C CYS A 696 -20.99 -11.57 -28.39
N ASP A 697 -21.65 -10.78 -29.24
CA ASP A 697 -23.04 -11.01 -29.65
C ASP A 697 -23.30 -10.43 -31.04
N SER A 698 -23.53 -11.30 -32.02
CA SER A 698 -23.74 -10.88 -33.40
C SER A 698 -25.12 -10.25 -33.65
N ARG A 699 -26.01 -10.17 -32.65
CA ARG A 699 -27.27 -9.42 -32.72
C ARG A 699 -27.10 -7.90 -32.65
N LEU A 700 -25.91 -7.42 -32.26
CA LEU A 700 -25.60 -5.99 -32.21
C LEU A 700 -25.50 -5.37 -33.61
N VAL A 701 -25.03 -6.16 -34.59
CA VAL A 701 -24.84 -5.69 -35.97
C VAL A 701 -26.18 -5.69 -36.70
N SER A 702 -26.55 -4.56 -37.29
CA SER A 702 -27.76 -4.42 -38.10
C SER A 702 -27.50 -4.67 -39.59
N GLN A 703 -28.56 -4.91 -40.37
CA GLN A 703 -28.45 -5.11 -41.82
C GLN A 703 -27.96 -3.86 -42.55
N ASP A 704 -28.37 -2.66 -42.13
CA ASP A 704 -27.93 -1.40 -42.76
C ASP A 704 -26.43 -1.15 -42.54
N GLN A 705 -25.91 -1.47 -41.35
CA GLN A 705 -24.47 -1.42 -41.07
C GLN A 705 -23.66 -2.37 -41.95
N LEU A 706 -24.18 -3.56 -42.29
CA LEU A 706 -23.51 -4.46 -43.24
C LEU A 706 -23.42 -3.86 -44.64
N VAL A 707 -24.44 -3.12 -45.08
CA VAL A 707 -24.42 -2.39 -46.36
C VAL A 707 -23.37 -1.27 -46.32
N SER A 708 -23.28 -0.53 -45.20
CA SER A 708 -22.25 0.50 -45.01
C SER A 708 -20.82 -0.04 -44.97
N LEU A 709 -20.62 -1.32 -44.65
CA LEU A 709 -19.31 -1.97 -44.72
C LEU A 709 -18.89 -2.40 -46.13
N GLN A 710 -19.82 -2.42 -47.10
CA GLN A 710 -19.57 -2.87 -48.46
C GLN A 710 -18.43 -2.11 -49.18
N PRO A 711 -18.29 -0.77 -49.08
CA PRO A 711 -17.22 -0.02 -49.73
C PRO A 711 -15.82 -0.52 -49.35
N PHE A 712 -15.62 -0.94 -48.09
CA PHE A 712 -14.35 -1.47 -47.59
C PHE A 712 -13.98 -2.84 -48.18
N LEU A 713 -14.91 -3.48 -48.92
CA LEU A 713 -14.68 -4.75 -49.61
C LEU A 713 -14.33 -4.58 -51.11
N VAL A 714 -14.62 -3.40 -51.70
CA VAL A 714 -14.76 -3.23 -53.16
C VAL A 714 -13.52 -2.71 -53.90
N GLU A 715 -12.59 -1.95 -53.30
CA GLU A 715 -11.56 -1.23 -54.08
C GLU A 715 -10.11 -1.21 -53.56
N GLU A 716 -9.20 -0.91 -54.51
CA GLU A 716 -7.73 -0.78 -54.45
C GLU A 716 -7.25 0.48 -53.68
N ILE A 717 -7.83 0.76 -52.51
CA ILE A 717 -7.32 1.80 -51.62
C ILE A 717 -6.13 1.21 -50.85
N PHE A 718 -4.96 1.29 -51.47
CA PHE A 718 -3.66 0.80 -50.99
C PHE A 718 -3.28 1.45 -49.64
N ASP A 719 -3.41 0.65 -48.57
CA ASP A 719 -2.48 0.49 -47.42
C ASP A 719 -3.16 -0.15 -46.18
N ARG A 720 -4.44 -0.56 -46.25
CA ARG A 720 -5.21 -0.93 -45.04
C ARG A 720 -5.76 -2.36 -45.02
N GLU A 721 -4.88 -3.35 -45.16
CA GLU A 721 -5.20 -4.80 -45.11
C GLU A 721 -5.96 -5.23 -43.83
N VAL A 722 -5.65 -4.60 -42.70
CA VAL A 722 -6.27 -4.90 -41.39
C VAL A 722 -7.77 -4.56 -41.35
N MET A 723 -8.19 -3.49 -42.03
CA MET A 723 -9.59 -3.08 -42.07
C MET A 723 -10.42 -4.02 -42.95
N CYS A 724 -9.88 -4.47 -44.09
CA CYS A 724 -10.53 -5.45 -44.95
C CYS A 724 -10.75 -6.77 -44.21
N LEU A 725 -9.72 -7.26 -43.51
CA LEU A 725 -9.83 -8.46 -42.66
C LEU A 725 -10.88 -8.30 -41.56
N SER A 726 -10.89 -7.15 -40.87
CA SER A 726 -11.84 -6.86 -39.79
C SER A 726 -13.28 -6.76 -40.31
N ALA A 727 -13.50 -6.12 -41.46
CA ALA A 727 -14.79 -6.05 -42.12
C ALA A 727 -15.29 -7.46 -42.52
N LEU A 728 -14.43 -8.28 -43.13
CA LEU A 728 -14.76 -9.68 -43.44
C LEU A 728 -15.11 -10.48 -42.18
N LYS A 729 -14.38 -10.27 -41.08
CA LYS A 729 -14.65 -10.92 -39.79
C LYS A 729 -16.02 -10.50 -39.22
N ILE A 730 -16.36 -9.20 -39.26
CA ILE A 730 -17.65 -8.67 -38.80
C ILE A 730 -18.79 -9.28 -39.62
N VAL A 731 -18.68 -9.26 -40.96
CA VAL A 731 -19.68 -9.86 -41.85
C VAL A 731 -19.85 -11.33 -41.51
N LYS A 732 -18.76 -12.12 -41.45
CA LYS A 732 -18.81 -13.54 -41.10
C LYS A 732 -19.55 -13.81 -39.78
N LEU A 733 -19.29 -13.02 -38.74
CA LEU A 733 -19.90 -13.20 -37.41
C LEU A 733 -21.38 -12.82 -37.38
N ALA A 734 -21.79 -11.83 -38.19
CA ALA A 734 -23.18 -11.38 -38.28
C ALA A 734 -24.10 -12.38 -39.01
N LEU A 735 -23.59 -13.08 -40.02
CA LEU A 735 -24.41 -13.92 -40.93
C LEU A 735 -25.24 -15.02 -40.24
N PRO A 736 -24.73 -15.83 -39.29
CA PRO A 736 -25.48 -16.95 -38.71
C PRO A 736 -26.78 -16.55 -37.99
N ASN A 737 -26.88 -15.31 -37.51
CA ASN A 737 -28.01 -14.83 -36.72
C ASN A 737 -29.04 -14.02 -37.55
N MET A 738 -28.74 -13.72 -38.82
CA MET A 738 -29.63 -12.97 -39.71
C MET A 738 -30.62 -13.90 -40.41
N LYS A 739 -31.92 -13.80 -40.07
CA LYS A 739 -32.97 -14.66 -40.64
C LYS A 739 -33.25 -14.41 -42.13
N ALA A 740 -33.09 -13.17 -42.59
CA ALA A 740 -33.32 -12.79 -43.98
C ALA A 740 -32.33 -11.68 -44.40
N LEU A 741 -31.65 -11.88 -45.53
CA LEU A 741 -30.73 -10.91 -46.11
C LEU A 741 -31.32 -10.31 -47.40
N ARG A 742 -31.10 -9.02 -47.66
CA ARG A 742 -31.51 -8.39 -48.92
C ARG A 742 -30.84 -9.12 -50.09
N PRO A 743 -31.60 -9.67 -51.06
CA PRO A 743 -31.05 -10.49 -52.13
C PRO A 743 -30.08 -9.70 -53.02
N GLU A 744 -30.33 -8.40 -53.21
CA GLU A 744 -29.41 -7.51 -53.93
C GLU A 744 -28.05 -7.36 -53.24
N TYR A 745 -28.03 -7.25 -51.91
CA TYR A 745 -26.79 -7.17 -51.14
C TYR A 745 -25.99 -8.47 -51.24
N VAL A 746 -26.67 -9.62 -51.12
CA VAL A 746 -26.05 -10.95 -51.27
C VAL A 746 -25.46 -11.12 -52.66
N ALA A 747 -26.21 -10.82 -53.72
CA ALA A 747 -25.74 -10.95 -55.10
C ALA A 747 -24.54 -10.02 -55.39
N LYS A 748 -24.62 -8.74 -55.00
CA LYS A 748 -23.53 -7.77 -55.19
C LYS A 748 -22.28 -8.18 -54.41
N THR A 749 -22.39 -8.42 -53.11
CA THR A 749 -21.26 -8.76 -52.24
C THR A 749 -20.63 -10.09 -52.64
N ASN A 750 -21.42 -11.12 -52.94
CA ASN A 750 -20.90 -12.41 -53.40
C ASN A 750 -20.12 -12.26 -54.73
N SER A 751 -20.60 -11.43 -55.66
CA SER A 751 -19.89 -11.14 -56.90
C SER A 751 -18.55 -10.43 -56.67
N ILE A 752 -18.49 -9.50 -55.70
CA ILE A 752 -17.26 -8.78 -55.32
C ILE A 752 -16.23 -9.75 -54.73
N LEU A 753 -16.65 -10.58 -53.76
CA LEU A 753 -15.78 -11.55 -53.11
C LEU A 753 -15.24 -12.59 -54.09
N LEU A 754 -16.09 -13.13 -54.97
CA LEU A 754 -15.69 -14.10 -56.01
C LEU A 754 -14.67 -13.51 -56.98
N LYS A 755 -14.81 -12.25 -57.40
CA LYS A 755 -13.84 -11.55 -58.27
C LYS A 755 -12.48 -11.34 -57.58
N ARG A 756 -12.48 -11.18 -56.25
CA ARG A 756 -11.28 -10.86 -55.46
C ARG A 756 -10.57 -12.10 -54.87
N LEU A 757 -11.12 -13.30 -55.01
CA LEU A 757 -10.52 -14.56 -54.51
C LEU A 757 -9.03 -14.76 -54.85
N THR A 758 -8.58 -14.30 -56.02
CA THR A 758 -7.18 -14.43 -56.46
C THR A 758 -6.25 -13.33 -55.93
N LYS A 759 -6.82 -12.23 -55.43
CA LYS A 759 -6.12 -11.06 -54.88
C LYS A 759 -5.99 -11.13 -53.34
N PHE A 760 -6.90 -11.80 -52.63
CA PHE A 760 -6.84 -11.91 -51.17
C PHE A 760 -5.56 -12.60 -50.68
N GLN A 761 -5.05 -12.14 -49.53
CA GLN A 761 -3.97 -12.83 -48.82
C GLN A 761 -4.49 -14.10 -48.14
N THR A 762 -3.58 -14.96 -47.66
CA THR A 762 -3.96 -16.25 -47.05
C THR A 762 -4.93 -16.09 -45.88
N ARG A 763 -4.80 -15.07 -45.03
CA ARG A 763 -5.72 -14.84 -43.90
C ARG A 763 -7.11 -14.49 -44.41
N GLU A 764 -7.25 -13.34 -45.07
CA GLU A 764 -8.51 -12.84 -45.66
C GLU A 764 -9.26 -13.89 -46.49
N LEU A 765 -8.51 -14.76 -47.18
CA LEU A 765 -9.08 -15.83 -47.97
C LEU A 765 -9.89 -16.83 -47.12
N HIS A 766 -9.40 -17.17 -45.92
CA HIS A 766 -10.11 -18.07 -45.02
C HIS A 766 -11.46 -17.46 -44.59
N GLU A 767 -11.54 -16.16 -44.27
CA GLU A 767 -12.81 -15.51 -43.94
C GLU A 767 -13.72 -15.34 -45.16
N ALA A 768 -13.16 -14.91 -46.29
CA ALA A 768 -13.93 -14.65 -47.51
C ALA A 768 -14.61 -15.91 -48.04
N VAL A 769 -13.92 -17.05 -48.07
CA VAL A 769 -14.49 -18.33 -48.56
C VAL A 769 -15.62 -18.82 -47.64
N GLN A 770 -15.49 -18.64 -46.31
CA GLN A 770 -16.57 -18.96 -45.37
C GLN A 770 -17.83 -18.11 -45.62
N ILE A 771 -17.65 -16.82 -45.94
CA ILE A 771 -18.75 -15.91 -46.27
C ILE A 771 -19.40 -16.29 -47.60
N ILE A 772 -18.59 -16.52 -48.65
CA ILE A 772 -19.06 -16.92 -49.98
C ILE A 772 -19.90 -18.20 -49.89
N GLU A 773 -19.48 -19.18 -49.10
CA GLU A 773 -20.21 -20.42 -48.92
C GLU A 773 -21.61 -20.18 -48.31
N VAL A 774 -21.71 -19.33 -47.28
CA VAL A 774 -23.01 -18.97 -46.69
C VAL A 774 -23.89 -18.23 -47.71
N PHE A 775 -23.34 -17.26 -48.46
CA PHE A 775 -24.08 -16.55 -49.51
C PHE A 775 -24.49 -17.46 -50.67
N SER A 776 -23.67 -18.43 -51.02
CA SER A 776 -23.93 -19.37 -52.11
C SER A 776 -25.05 -20.36 -51.77
N ARG A 777 -25.24 -20.70 -50.49
CA ARG A 777 -26.44 -21.44 -50.03
C ARG A 777 -27.73 -20.63 -50.14
N ILE A 778 -27.65 -19.31 -49.99
CA ILE A 778 -28.81 -18.40 -50.02
C ILE A 778 -29.19 -18.04 -51.46
N SER A 779 -28.19 -17.83 -52.35
CA SER A 779 -28.40 -17.43 -53.74
C SER A 779 -28.35 -18.62 -54.71
N SER A 780 -27.14 -19.13 -55.00
CA SER A 780 -26.91 -20.24 -55.94
C SER A 780 -25.47 -20.75 -55.76
N VAL A 781 -25.28 -22.08 -55.76
CA VAL A 781 -23.97 -22.72 -55.52
C VAL A 781 -23.09 -22.76 -56.79
N ASP A 782 -23.67 -22.54 -57.98
CA ASP A 782 -22.98 -22.67 -59.27
C ASP A 782 -21.69 -21.85 -59.44
N PRO A 783 -21.62 -20.56 -59.02
CA PRO A 783 -20.40 -19.76 -59.16
C PRO A 783 -19.24 -20.32 -58.32
N LEU A 784 -19.54 -20.84 -57.13
CA LEU A 784 -18.56 -21.45 -56.22
C LEU A 784 -18.05 -22.79 -56.76
N ILE A 785 -18.95 -23.63 -57.29
CA ILE A 785 -18.59 -24.91 -57.92
C ILE A 785 -17.69 -24.65 -59.15
N LYS A 786 -18.03 -23.68 -59.99
CA LYS A 786 -17.20 -23.29 -61.14
C LYS A 786 -15.82 -22.80 -60.71
N ALA A 787 -15.73 -22.02 -59.62
CA ALA A 787 -14.45 -21.58 -59.07
C ALA A 787 -13.60 -22.76 -58.56
N ALA A 788 -14.20 -23.71 -57.84
CA ALA A 788 -13.51 -24.92 -57.36
C ALA A 788 -13.03 -25.81 -58.52
N ILE A 789 -13.90 -26.08 -59.51
CA ILE A 789 -13.58 -26.84 -60.72
C ILE A 789 -12.45 -26.17 -61.52
N SER A 790 -12.50 -24.84 -61.69
CA SER A 790 -11.45 -24.10 -62.40
C SER A 790 -10.10 -24.21 -61.68
N SER A 791 -10.11 -24.16 -60.34
CA SER A 791 -8.91 -24.32 -59.51
C SER A 791 -8.31 -25.72 -59.65
N MET A 792 -9.14 -26.77 -59.63
CA MET A 792 -8.66 -28.15 -59.83
C MET A 792 -8.19 -28.41 -61.27
N ARG A 793 -8.87 -27.85 -62.27
CA ARG A 793 -8.48 -27.97 -63.69
C ARG A 793 -7.13 -27.31 -63.98
N LEU A 794 -6.81 -26.21 -63.29
CA LEU A 794 -5.49 -25.59 -63.36
C LEU A 794 -4.37 -26.48 -62.80
N LEU A 795 -4.67 -27.33 -61.82
CA LEU A 795 -3.71 -28.26 -61.21
C LEU A 795 -3.65 -29.63 -61.92
N TRP A 796 -4.68 -29.99 -62.68
CA TRP A 796 -4.80 -31.28 -63.36
C TRP A 796 -3.61 -31.63 -64.29
N PRO A 797 -3.09 -30.72 -65.14
CA PRO A 797 -1.96 -31.00 -66.01
C PRO A 797 -0.68 -31.38 -65.27
N SER A 798 -0.48 -30.85 -64.05
CA SER A 798 0.64 -31.18 -63.19
C SER A 798 0.52 -32.59 -62.58
N LEU A 799 -0.70 -33.12 -62.46
CA LEU A 799 -0.99 -34.45 -61.90
C LEU A 799 -0.91 -35.55 -62.97
N SER A 800 -1.22 -35.23 -64.24
CA SER A 800 -1.31 -36.20 -65.35
C SER A 800 0.00 -36.45 -66.11
N SER A 801 1.16 -36.08 -65.55
CA SER A 801 2.51 -36.34 -66.08
C SER A 801 2.87 -35.82 -67.48
N VAL A 802 2.20 -34.79 -68.01
CA VAL A 802 2.49 -34.31 -69.39
C VAL A 802 3.44 -33.11 -69.47
N ASN A 803 3.58 -32.26 -68.44
CA ASN A 803 4.56 -31.17 -68.44
C ASN A 803 5.04 -30.84 -67.02
N LYS A 804 6.38 -30.79 -66.82
CA LYS A 804 6.95 -30.14 -65.62
C LYS A 804 6.60 -28.65 -65.70
N ALA A 805 5.91 -28.13 -64.68
CA ALA A 805 5.50 -26.73 -64.63
C ALA A 805 6.69 -25.79 -64.82
N SER A 806 6.49 -24.72 -65.61
CA SER A 806 7.51 -23.69 -65.79
C SER A 806 7.75 -22.92 -64.48
N HIS A 807 8.97 -22.42 -64.24
CA HIS A 807 9.29 -21.67 -62.99
C HIS A 807 8.36 -20.46 -62.74
N ALA A 808 7.75 -19.88 -63.79
CA ALA A 808 6.81 -18.76 -63.71
C ALA A 808 5.41 -19.15 -63.20
N GLU A 809 5.03 -20.43 -63.24
CA GLU A 809 3.72 -20.92 -62.82
C GLU A 809 3.68 -21.33 -61.33
N ILE A 810 4.85 -21.50 -60.70
CA ILE A 810 4.98 -21.96 -59.32
C ILE A 810 4.23 -21.05 -58.30
N PRO A 811 4.29 -19.70 -58.38
CA PRO A 811 3.51 -18.84 -57.47
C PRO A 811 2.00 -18.96 -57.69
N LYS A 812 1.56 -19.15 -58.95
CA LYS A 812 0.15 -19.35 -59.28
C LYS A 812 -0.34 -20.69 -58.72
N ILE A 813 0.45 -21.76 -58.86
CA ILE A 813 0.16 -23.07 -58.27
C ILE A 813 0.01 -22.97 -56.75
N ARG A 814 0.91 -22.27 -56.05
CA ARG A 814 0.82 -22.08 -54.59
C ARG A 814 -0.46 -21.35 -54.15
N LYS A 815 -0.88 -20.30 -54.88
CA LYS A 815 -2.16 -19.61 -54.62
C LYS A 815 -3.37 -20.52 -54.85
N VAL A 816 -3.34 -21.33 -55.92
CA VAL A 816 -4.42 -22.28 -56.22
C VAL A 816 -4.48 -23.40 -55.16
N LEU A 817 -3.35 -23.84 -54.62
CA LEU A 817 -3.32 -24.78 -53.49
C LEU A 817 -3.97 -24.20 -52.23
N HIS A 818 -3.79 -22.90 -51.95
CA HIS A 818 -4.49 -22.21 -50.85
C HIS A 818 -6.00 -22.15 -51.05
N LEU A 819 -6.45 -21.83 -52.26
CA LEU A 819 -7.87 -21.85 -52.62
C LEU A 819 -8.46 -23.25 -52.45
N LEU A 820 -7.77 -24.27 -52.95
CA LEU A 820 -8.21 -25.66 -52.84
C LEU A 820 -8.30 -26.13 -51.39
N GLY A 821 -7.33 -25.72 -50.54
CA GLY A 821 -7.38 -25.93 -49.10
C GLY A 821 -8.62 -25.30 -48.46
N CYS A 822 -8.88 -24.02 -48.71
CA CYS A 822 -10.05 -23.32 -48.18
C CYS A 822 -11.37 -23.96 -48.64
N PHE A 823 -11.47 -24.31 -49.93
CA PHE A 823 -12.62 -25.01 -50.48
C PHE A 823 -12.85 -26.36 -49.80
N GLY A 824 -11.79 -27.16 -49.59
CA GLY A 824 -11.87 -28.45 -48.90
C GLY A 824 -12.18 -28.34 -47.40
N SER A 825 -11.83 -27.24 -46.76
CA SER A 825 -12.08 -27.00 -45.33
C SER A 825 -13.49 -26.50 -45.03
N TYR A 826 -14.02 -25.59 -45.86
CA TYR A 826 -15.24 -24.83 -45.52
C TYR A 826 -16.47 -25.21 -46.34
N CYS A 827 -16.28 -25.66 -47.58
CA CYS A 827 -17.39 -25.86 -48.53
C CYS A 827 -17.78 -27.34 -48.55
N ASN A 828 -19.08 -27.64 -48.42
CA ASN A 828 -19.57 -29.01 -48.56
C ASN A 828 -20.08 -29.26 -49.98
N PHE A 829 -19.20 -29.77 -50.84
CA PHE A 829 -19.55 -30.05 -52.23
C PHE A 829 -20.23 -31.40 -52.45
N GLU A 830 -20.39 -32.25 -51.43
CA GLU A 830 -20.91 -33.63 -51.59
C GLU A 830 -22.30 -33.66 -52.22
N THR A 831 -23.12 -32.64 -51.97
CA THR A 831 -24.46 -32.47 -52.58
C THR A 831 -24.41 -32.20 -54.09
N SER A 832 -23.26 -31.82 -54.64
CA SER A 832 -23.05 -31.44 -56.04
C SER A 832 -22.12 -32.39 -56.80
N LYS A 833 -21.92 -33.62 -56.27
CA LYS A 833 -20.99 -34.62 -56.81
C LYS A 833 -21.18 -34.92 -58.30
N ASP A 834 -22.41 -34.89 -58.80
CA ASP A 834 -22.72 -35.13 -60.22
C ASP A 834 -22.09 -34.11 -61.16
N VAL A 835 -21.98 -32.84 -60.74
CA VAL A 835 -21.34 -31.77 -61.53
C VAL A 835 -19.83 -31.99 -61.62
N PHE A 836 -19.22 -32.44 -60.53
CA PHE A 836 -17.79 -32.78 -60.49
C PHE A 836 -17.49 -34.03 -61.34
N LEU A 837 -18.34 -35.06 -61.31
CA LEU A 837 -18.19 -36.25 -62.16
C LEU A 837 -18.23 -35.91 -63.66
N ARG A 838 -19.15 -35.02 -64.07
CA ARG A 838 -19.27 -34.55 -65.46
C ARG A 838 -18.08 -33.70 -65.94
N SER A 839 -17.27 -33.18 -65.02
CA SER A 839 -16.20 -32.22 -65.32
C SER A 839 -14.83 -32.85 -65.64
N ASN A 840 -14.72 -34.20 -65.64
CA ASN A 840 -13.52 -34.98 -66.00
C ASN A 840 -12.23 -34.65 -65.21
N ILE A 841 -12.35 -34.43 -63.90
CA ILE A 841 -11.23 -34.08 -62.98
C ILE A 841 -10.71 -35.33 -62.23
N GLY A 842 -10.98 -36.53 -62.74
CA GLY A 842 -10.49 -37.79 -62.15
C GLY A 842 -11.12 -38.17 -60.80
N LEU A 843 -12.38 -37.85 -60.58
CA LEU A 843 -13.15 -38.30 -59.41
C LEU A 843 -13.62 -39.75 -59.62
N ARG A 844 -13.32 -40.66 -58.67
CA ARG A 844 -13.80 -42.05 -58.71
C ARG A 844 -15.25 -42.13 -58.20
N GLN A 845 -16.04 -43.09 -58.69
CA GLN A 845 -17.48 -43.22 -58.35
C GLN A 845 -17.73 -43.30 -56.82
N ASN A 846 -16.90 -44.03 -56.08
CA ASN A 846 -17.02 -44.20 -54.62
C ASN A 846 -16.15 -43.24 -53.78
N GLU A 847 -15.52 -42.24 -54.39
CA GLU A 847 -14.65 -41.29 -53.70
C GLU A 847 -15.43 -40.02 -53.31
N SER A 848 -15.11 -39.43 -52.15
CA SER A 848 -15.64 -38.13 -51.71
C SER A 848 -14.87 -36.98 -52.34
N ILE A 849 -15.48 -35.80 -52.45
CA ILE A 849 -14.82 -34.62 -53.02
C ILE A 849 -13.74 -34.12 -52.06
N THR A 850 -13.93 -34.26 -50.75
CA THR A 850 -12.87 -33.98 -49.76
C THR A 850 -11.68 -34.94 -49.93
N SER A 851 -11.91 -36.21 -50.28
CA SER A 851 -10.85 -37.16 -50.61
C SER A 851 -10.13 -36.78 -51.91
N LEU A 852 -10.88 -36.36 -52.95
CA LEU A 852 -10.32 -35.82 -54.19
C LEU A 852 -9.40 -34.62 -53.90
N ILE A 853 -9.87 -33.62 -53.15
CA ILE A 853 -9.09 -32.44 -52.76
C ILE A 853 -7.83 -32.86 -51.99
N SER A 854 -7.98 -33.77 -51.01
CA SER A 854 -6.86 -34.28 -50.24
C SER A 854 -5.84 -35.00 -51.12
N ARG A 855 -6.27 -35.77 -52.12
CA ARG A 855 -5.39 -36.44 -53.09
C ARG A 855 -4.61 -35.46 -53.96
N PHE A 856 -5.23 -34.37 -54.41
CA PHE A 856 -4.53 -33.30 -55.12
C PHE A 856 -3.45 -32.66 -54.23
N LEU A 857 -3.77 -32.38 -52.97
CA LEU A 857 -2.80 -31.82 -52.02
C LEU A 857 -1.67 -32.81 -51.71
N LEU A 858 -1.98 -34.10 -51.50
CA LEU A 858 -1.01 -35.17 -51.23
C LEU A 858 0.02 -35.35 -52.34
N PHE A 859 -0.36 -35.19 -53.61
CA PHE A 859 0.58 -35.24 -54.74
C PHE A 859 1.68 -34.18 -54.61
N PHE A 860 1.32 -32.95 -54.24
CA PHE A 860 2.27 -31.87 -54.04
C PHE A 860 3.08 -31.98 -52.74
N CYS A 861 2.71 -32.90 -51.84
CA CYS A 861 3.48 -33.21 -50.64
C CYS A 861 4.65 -34.18 -50.89
N GLN A 862 4.74 -34.80 -52.07
CA GLN A 862 5.82 -35.75 -52.40
C GLN A 862 7.21 -35.08 -52.46
N PRO A 863 8.30 -35.82 -52.17
CA PRO A 863 9.66 -35.28 -52.10
C PRO A 863 10.20 -34.74 -53.43
N ASN A 864 9.57 -35.10 -54.55
CA ASN A 864 9.96 -34.64 -55.89
C ASN A 864 9.65 -33.15 -56.16
N ASN A 865 8.84 -32.50 -55.31
CA ASN A 865 8.42 -31.11 -55.46
C ASN A 865 9.28 -30.14 -54.65
N GLU A 866 9.33 -28.87 -55.08
CA GLU A 866 10.05 -27.80 -54.37
C GLU A 866 9.56 -27.64 -52.91
N VAL A 867 10.50 -27.41 -51.98
CA VAL A 867 10.24 -27.30 -50.53
C VAL A 867 9.11 -26.33 -50.17
N LEU A 868 9.04 -25.17 -50.84
CA LEU A 868 8.00 -24.17 -50.58
C LEU A 868 6.61 -24.60 -51.06
N THR A 869 6.52 -25.28 -52.21
CA THR A 869 5.27 -25.82 -52.73
C THR A 869 4.78 -26.98 -51.86
N ARG A 870 5.70 -27.85 -51.42
CA ARG A 870 5.42 -28.91 -50.44
C ARG A 870 4.93 -28.37 -49.10
N SER A 871 5.58 -27.34 -48.57
CA SER A 871 5.16 -26.65 -47.33
C SER A 871 3.78 -26.01 -47.48
N THR A 872 3.49 -25.41 -48.64
CA THR A 872 2.17 -24.84 -48.96
C THR A 872 1.09 -25.92 -49.05
N ALA A 873 1.38 -27.03 -49.72
CA ALA A 873 0.46 -28.17 -49.83
C ALA A 873 0.17 -28.79 -48.45
N LEU A 874 1.20 -29.00 -47.63
CA LEU A 874 1.07 -29.51 -46.26
C LEU A 874 0.20 -28.60 -45.39
N LYS A 875 0.44 -27.29 -45.40
CA LYS A 875 -0.36 -26.32 -44.65
C LYS A 875 -1.85 -26.42 -44.99
N ASN A 876 -2.17 -26.47 -46.28
CA ASN A 876 -3.55 -26.56 -46.75
C ASN A 876 -4.17 -27.93 -46.47
N LEU A 877 -3.40 -29.02 -46.58
CA LEU A 877 -3.83 -30.37 -46.24
C LEU A 877 -4.20 -30.48 -44.74
N LEU A 878 -3.36 -29.91 -43.88
CA LEU A 878 -3.61 -29.84 -42.44
C LEU A 878 -4.85 -29.00 -42.14
N CYS A 879 -5.02 -27.88 -42.85
CA CYS A 879 -6.23 -27.06 -42.72
C CYS A 879 -7.51 -27.83 -43.09
N VAL A 880 -7.47 -28.69 -44.12
CA VAL A 880 -8.61 -29.57 -44.47
C VAL A 880 -8.83 -30.61 -43.37
N ALA A 881 -7.76 -31.24 -42.87
CA ALA A 881 -7.83 -32.21 -41.79
C ALA A 881 -8.39 -31.63 -40.48
N THR A 882 -8.16 -30.34 -40.19
CA THR A 882 -8.76 -29.63 -39.05
C THR A 882 -10.30 -29.56 -39.10
N TYR A 883 -10.91 -29.54 -40.29
CA TYR A 883 -12.37 -29.54 -40.44
C TYR A 883 -12.94 -30.96 -40.59
N HIS A 884 -12.09 -31.91 -40.99
CA HIS A 884 -12.40 -33.33 -41.11
C HIS A 884 -11.42 -34.21 -40.29
N PRO A 885 -11.57 -34.29 -38.94
CA PRO A 885 -10.55 -34.87 -38.05
C PRO A 885 -10.19 -36.33 -38.35
N ARG A 886 -11.09 -37.11 -38.96
CA ARG A 886 -10.82 -38.51 -39.38
C ARG A 886 -9.64 -38.62 -40.35
N LEU A 887 -9.32 -37.57 -41.10
CA LEU A 887 -8.17 -37.55 -42.01
C LEU A 887 -6.82 -37.66 -41.26
N PHE A 888 -6.73 -37.18 -40.02
CA PHE A 888 -5.52 -37.33 -39.21
C PHE A 888 -5.20 -38.80 -38.85
N LEU A 889 -6.16 -39.71 -38.98
CA LEU A 889 -5.96 -41.15 -38.76
C LEU A 889 -5.54 -41.90 -40.03
N SER A 890 -5.53 -41.26 -41.19
CA SER A 890 -5.13 -41.90 -42.46
C SER A 890 -3.63 -42.18 -42.49
N GLU A 891 -3.24 -43.43 -42.81
CA GLU A 891 -1.84 -43.82 -42.94
C GLU A 891 -1.08 -43.00 -43.99
N SER A 892 -1.76 -42.55 -45.06
CA SER A 892 -1.17 -41.71 -46.10
C SER A 892 -0.74 -40.34 -45.58
N ILE A 893 -1.51 -39.76 -44.65
CA ILE A 893 -1.21 -38.46 -44.04
C ILE A 893 -0.18 -38.66 -42.93
N LEU A 894 -0.37 -39.66 -42.07
CA LEU A 894 0.55 -39.95 -40.96
C LEU A 894 1.97 -40.27 -41.44
N SER A 895 2.13 -41.07 -42.50
CA SER A 895 3.45 -41.39 -43.08
C SER A 895 4.17 -40.15 -43.63
N ILE A 896 3.44 -39.23 -44.26
CA ILE A 896 3.99 -37.95 -44.72
C ILE A 896 4.37 -37.06 -43.53
N LEU A 897 3.53 -36.94 -42.50
CA LEU A 897 3.85 -36.15 -41.31
C LEU A 897 5.08 -36.71 -40.58
N ASP A 898 5.17 -38.03 -40.42
CA ASP A 898 6.30 -38.70 -39.76
C ASP A 898 7.61 -38.53 -40.54
N SER A 899 7.56 -38.63 -41.88
CA SER A 899 8.74 -38.44 -42.74
C SER A 899 9.20 -36.98 -42.79
N GLU A 900 8.27 -36.02 -42.86
CA GLU A 900 8.57 -34.60 -42.90
C GLU A 900 9.05 -34.06 -41.54
N LEU A 901 8.53 -34.57 -40.42
CA LEU A 901 9.04 -34.23 -39.08
C LEU A 901 10.47 -34.72 -38.84
N LYS A 902 10.86 -35.85 -39.45
CA LYS A 902 12.23 -36.36 -39.45
C LYS A 902 13.15 -35.68 -40.47
N SER A 903 12.59 -34.99 -41.47
CA SER A 903 13.36 -34.30 -42.51
C SER A 903 14.24 -33.17 -41.95
N SER A 904 15.21 -32.68 -42.74
CA SER A 904 16.05 -31.53 -42.37
C SER A 904 15.37 -30.17 -42.62
N SER A 905 14.17 -30.13 -43.23
CA SER A 905 13.53 -28.88 -43.61
C SER A 905 12.82 -28.20 -42.44
N LYS A 906 13.30 -27.01 -42.03
CA LYS A 906 12.67 -26.23 -40.95
C LYS A 906 11.26 -25.73 -41.32
N LYS A 907 11.01 -25.41 -42.60
CA LYS A 907 9.72 -24.86 -43.07
C LYS A 907 8.58 -25.88 -43.04
N THR A 908 8.83 -27.14 -43.40
CA THR A 908 7.78 -28.18 -43.36
C THR A 908 7.43 -28.56 -41.93
N LYS A 909 8.44 -28.68 -41.03
CA LYS A 909 8.21 -28.86 -39.58
C LYS A 909 7.35 -27.75 -38.98
N LEU A 910 7.65 -26.50 -39.33
CA LEU A 910 6.91 -25.34 -38.84
C LEU A 910 5.42 -25.40 -39.22
N GLU A 911 5.11 -25.70 -40.48
CA GLU A 911 3.72 -25.79 -40.93
C GLU A 911 2.98 -26.99 -40.33
N ILE A 912 3.67 -28.11 -40.09
CA ILE A 912 3.09 -29.26 -39.38
C ILE A 912 2.69 -28.87 -37.97
N ILE A 913 3.62 -28.29 -37.20
CA ILE A 913 3.36 -27.91 -35.81
C ILE A 913 2.23 -26.88 -35.75
N ARG A 914 2.28 -25.82 -36.58
CA ARG A 914 1.21 -24.80 -36.64
C ARG A 914 -0.14 -25.40 -37.01
N GLY A 915 -0.19 -26.32 -37.97
CA GLY A 915 -1.43 -26.98 -38.37
C GLY A 915 -2.01 -27.86 -37.25
N LEU A 916 -1.16 -28.58 -36.51
CA LEU A 916 -1.58 -29.36 -35.35
C LEU A 916 -2.05 -28.45 -34.20
N THR A 917 -1.34 -27.35 -33.90
CA THR A 917 -1.76 -26.36 -32.90
C THR A 917 -3.12 -25.77 -33.24
N LEU A 918 -3.31 -25.33 -34.49
CA LEU A 918 -4.57 -24.75 -34.97
C LEU A 918 -5.74 -25.74 -34.90
N PHE A 919 -5.47 -27.04 -35.13
CA PHE A 919 -6.47 -28.08 -34.91
C PHE A 919 -6.89 -28.18 -33.45
N LEU A 920 -5.93 -28.20 -32.53
CA LEU A 920 -6.19 -28.30 -31.09
C LEU A 920 -6.91 -27.05 -30.54
N GLU A 921 -6.48 -25.84 -30.91
CA GLU A 921 -7.13 -24.59 -30.50
C GLU A 921 -8.60 -24.56 -30.93
N LYS A 922 -8.90 -25.01 -32.15
CA LYS A 922 -10.26 -25.04 -32.66
C LYS A 922 -11.14 -26.08 -31.96
N GLU A 923 -10.59 -27.24 -31.60
CA GLU A 923 -11.32 -28.22 -30.81
C GLU A 923 -11.53 -27.72 -29.36
N GLU A 924 -10.56 -27.01 -28.77
CA GLU A 924 -10.71 -26.31 -27.50
C GLU A 924 -11.87 -25.31 -27.53
N GLU A 925 -11.93 -24.44 -28.55
CA GLU A 925 -13.04 -23.50 -28.72
C GLU A 925 -14.40 -24.19 -28.84
N LYS A 926 -14.48 -25.31 -29.56
CA LYS A 926 -15.71 -26.09 -29.69
C LYS A 926 -16.11 -26.76 -28.38
N LEU A 927 -15.14 -27.22 -27.59
CA LEU A 927 -15.38 -27.81 -26.27
C LEU A 927 -15.88 -26.74 -25.30
N MET A 928 -15.27 -25.55 -25.30
CA MET A 928 -15.72 -24.41 -24.49
C MET A 928 -17.15 -24.01 -24.83
N LYS A 929 -17.49 -23.85 -26.12
CA LYS A 929 -18.87 -23.54 -26.56
C LYS A 929 -19.88 -24.61 -26.14
N ARG A 930 -19.50 -25.90 -26.20
CA ARG A 930 -20.34 -27.02 -25.77
C ARG A 930 -20.55 -27.04 -24.25
N ASN A 931 -19.50 -26.84 -23.46
CA ASN A 931 -19.61 -26.73 -22.00
C ASN A 931 -20.51 -25.55 -21.61
N GLU A 932 -20.39 -24.42 -22.31
CA GLU A 932 -21.27 -23.26 -22.14
C GLU A 932 -22.73 -23.54 -22.53
N GLU A 933 -22.99 -24.51 -23.41
CA GLU A 933 -24.34 -24.95 -23.79
C GLU A 933 -24.92 -26.02 -22.86
N MET A 934 -24.10 -26.94 -22.36
CA MET A 934 -24.51 -27.94 -21.36
C MET A 934 -24.93 -27.31 -20.03
N VAL A 935 -24.29 -26.21 -19.63
CA VAL A 935 -24.72 -25.40 -18.47
C VAL A 935 -26.09 -24.72 -18.70
N LYS A 936 -26.54 -24.55 -19.96
CA LYS A 936 -27.89 -24.05 -20.27
C LYS A 936 -28.98 -25.13 -20.10
N SER A 937 -28.65 -26.42 -20.29
CA SER A 937 -29.61 -27.53 -20.21
C SER A 937 -29.76 -28.14 -18.81
N SER A 938 -28.80 -27.92 -17.91
CA SER A 938 -28.80 -28.54 -16.58
C SER A 938 -29.71 -27.86 -15.53
N LYS A 939 -30.52 -26.87 -15.91
CA LYS A 939 -31.60 -26.35 -15.05
C LYS A 939 -32.93 -27.12 -15.14
N ASP A 940 -33.10 -27.99 -16.14
CA ASP A 940 -34.37 -28.71 -16.37
C ASP A 940 -34.26 -30.25 -16.21
N SER A 941 -33.14 -30.78 -15.72
CA SER A 941 -33.03 -32.23 -15.46
C SER A 941 -32.15 -32.51 -14.24
N GLU A 942 -32.80 -32.63 -13.07
CA GLU A 942 -32.26 -33.33 -11.91
C GLU A 942 -32.13 -34.82 -12.24
N VAL A 943 -31.01 -35.23 -12.84
CA VAL A 943 -30.28 -36.49 -12.62
C VAL A 943 -29.06 -36.45 -13.56
N ALA A 944 -27.89 -36.13 -13.02
CA ALA A 944 -26.61 -36.47 -13.63
C ALA A 944 -25.45 -36.42 -12.62
N ASN A 945 -25.60 -37.08 -11.47
CA ASN A 945 -24.48 -37.32 -10.54
C ASN A 945 -23.83 -38.71 -10.70
N THR A 946 -24.05 -39.37 -11.83
CA THR A 946 -23.33 -40.60 -12.21
C THR A 946 -22.98 -40.55 -13.69
N GLY A 947 -21.85 -39.94 -14.02
CA GLY A 947 -21.40 -39.82 -15.40
C GLY A 947 -19.98 -39.31 -15.60
N PHE A 948 -19.05 -39.63 -14.68
CA PHE A 948 -17.62 -39.29 -14.87
C PHE A 948 -16.82 -40.41 -15.58
N PHE A 949 -17.40 -41.60 -15.79
CA PHE A 949 -16.84 -42.65 -16.65
C PHE A 949 -17.97 -43.47 -17.27
N GLY A 950 -18.14 -43.38 -18.59
CA GLY A 950 -18.94 -44.36 -19.37
C GLY A 950 -20.16 -43.82 -20.10
N GLN A 951 -19.95 -43.31 -21.32
CA GLN A 951 -20.60 -43.81 -22.54
C GLN A 951 -19.77 -43.34 -23.74
N GLY A 952 -18.89 -44.21 -24.21
CA GLY A 952 -18.16 -44.04 -25.46
C GLY A 952 -19.09 -44.34 -26.63
N SER A 953 -19.38 -43.33 -27.46
CA SER A 953 -19.70 -43.53 -28.89
C SER A 953 -19.83 -42.25 -29.72
N ASN A 954 -19.54 -41.05 -29.21
CA ASN A 954 -19.61 -39.82 -30.04
C ASN A 954 -18.49 -38.77 -29.85
N ASN A 955 -17.32 -39.12 -29.31
CA ASN A 955 -16.16 -38.22 -29.28
C ASN A 955 -15.02 -38.71 -30.19
N ILE A 956 -15.32 -38.89 -31.48
CA ILE A 956 -14.29 -39.22 -32.50
C ILE A 956 -13.20 -38.14 -32.51
N ALA A 957 -13.56 -36.87 -32.32
CA ALA A 957 -12.62 -35.76 -32.28
C ALA A 957 -11.66 -35.84 -31.07
N ASP A 958 -12.16 -36.09 -29.86
CA ASP A 958 -11.28 -36.20 -28.67
C ASP A 958 -10.36 -37.42 -28.74
N GLY A 959 -10.87 -38.55 -29.28
CA GLY A 959 -10.05 -39.73 -29.57
C GLY A 959 -8.93 -39.42 -30.57
N VAL A 960 -9.22 -38.62 -31.61
CA VAL A 960 -8.21 -38.14 -32.57
C VAL A 960 -7.22 -37.18 -31.91
N CYS A 961 -7.69 -36.20 -31.11
CA CYS A 961 -6.83 -35.26 -30.39
C CYS A 961 -5.85 -35.99 -29.47
N SER A 962 -6.35 -36.93 -28.65
CA SER A 962 -5.53 -37.74 -27.76
C SER A 962 -4.51 -38.58 -28.54
N SER A 963 -4.94 -39.26 -29.62
CA SER A 963 -4.06 -40.06 -30.47
C SER A 963 -2.94 -39.26 -31.12
N VAL A 964 -3.26 -38.09 -31.69
CA VAL A 964 -2.30 -37.20 -32.34
C VAL A 964 -1.31 -36.63 -31.32
N ILE A 965 -1.80 -36.16 -30.15
CA ILE A 965 -0.93 -35.64 -29.09
C ILE A 965 0.02 -36.74 -28.60
N GLN A 966 -0.49 -37.93 -28.27
CA GLN A 966 0.34 -39.03 -27.75
C GLN A 966 1.41 -39.49 -28.75
N ARG A 967 1.12 -39.48 -30.06
CA ARG A 967 2.08 -39.86 -31.10
C ARG A 967 3.22 -38.84 -31.25
N TYR A 968 2.91 -37.55 -31.20
CA TYR A 968 3.86 -36.50 -31.57
C TYR A 968 4.51 -35.76 -30.37
N ILE A 969 3.97 -35.88 -29.15
CA ILE A 969 4.46 -35.13 -27.99
C ILE A 969 5.95 -35.33 -27.72
N SER A 970 6.46 -36.56 -27.77
CA SER A 970 7.88 -36.86 -27.53
C SER A 970 8.80 -36.21 -28.58
N THR A 971 8.37 -36.22 -29.85
CA THR A 971 9.11 -35.60 -30.95
C THR A 971 9.10 -34.08 -30.79
N ILE A 972 7.96 -33.49 -30.45
CA ILE A 972 7.79 -32.04 -30.28
C ILE A 972 8.55 -31.52 -29.06
N LEU A 973 8.57 -32.26 -27.93
CA LEU A 973 9.39 -31.93 -26.76
C LEU A 973 10.89 -31.86 -27.13
N GLY A 974 11.36 -32.79 -27.97
CA GLY A 974 12.71 -32.73 -28.53
C GLY A 974 12.94 -31.48 -29.39
N LEU A 975 11.98 -31.10 -30.22
CA LEU A 975 12.06 -29.89 -31.06
C LEU A 975 12.06 -28.59 -30.25
N CYS A 976 11.37 -28.54 -29.10
CA CYS A 976 11.44 -27.41 -28.17
C CYS A 976 12.87 -27.13 -27.70
N LEU A 977 13.68 -28.19 -27.51
CA LEU A 977 15.05 -28.11 -26.99
C LEU A 977 16.15 -28.07 -28.06
N GLN A 978 15.79 -28.15 -29.36
CA GLN A 978 16.77 -28.25 -30.46
C GLN A 978 17.09 -26.93 -31.16
N ASP A 979 16.13 -26.00 -31.28
CA ASP A 979 16.29 -24.82 -32.14
C ASP A 979 15.64 -23.58 -31.49
N VAL A 980 16.39 -22.50 -31.29
CA VAL A 980 15.87 -21.16 -30.91
C VAL A 980 15.14 -20.48 -32.11
N SER A 981 14.96 -21.18 -33.23
CA SER A 981 14.28 -20.70 -34.43
C SER A 981 12.74 -20.68 -34.29
N ASP A 982 12.03 -20.24 -35.33
CA ASP A 982 10.56 -20.20 -35.37
C ASP A 982 9.89 -21.56 -35.10
N VAL A 983 10.59 -22.67 -35.39
CA VAL A 983 10.13 -24.04 -35.11
C VAL A 983 10.04 -24.30 -33.61
N GLY A 984 11.00 -23.82 -32.82
CA GLY A 984 10.98 -23.96 -31.36
C GLY A 984 9.83 -23.18 -30.75
N GLU A 985 9.59 -21.94 -31.22
CA GLU A 985 8.49 -21.10 -30.75
C GLU A 985 7.11 -21.69 -31.08
N ALA A 986 6.94 -22.23 -32.28
CA ALA A 986 5.73 -22.97 -32.65
C ALA A 986 5.53 -24.23 -31.80
N SER A 987 6.62 -24.96 -31.49
CA SER A 987 6.59 -26.17 -30.64
C SER A 987 6.18 -25.83 -29.20
N VAL A 988 6.65 -24.72 -28.66
CA VAL A 988 6.26 -24.22 -27.34
C VAL A 988 4.80 -23.77 -27.33
N SER A 989 4.33 -23.14 -28.40
CA SER A 989 2.91 -22.76 -28.55
C SER A 989 2.00 -23.99 -28.60
N PHE A 990 2.42 -25.04 -29.32
CA PHE A 990 1.74 -26.34 -29.29
C PHE A 990 1.68 -26.92 -27.86
N LEU A 991 2.81 -26.90 -27.15
CA LEU A 991 2.89 -27.39 -25.77
C LEU A 991 1.94 -26.62 -24.84
N GLN A 992 1.82 -25.31 -25.02
CA GLN A 992 0.89 -24.47 -24.26
C GLN A 992 -0.57 -24.94 -24.40
N VAL A 993 -1.02 -25.20 -25.62
CA VAL A 993 -2.39 -25.69 -25.88
C VAL A 993 -2.57 -27.11 -25.34
N VAL A 994 -1.58 -27.99 -25.50
CA VAL A 994 -1.63 -29.37 -24.99
C VAL A 994 -1.74 -29.42 -23.47
N THR A 995 -0.97 -28.59 -22.75
CA THR A 995 -1.04 -28.53 -21.28
C THR A 995 -2.40 -28.01 -20.80
N LYS A 996 -3.01 -27.05 -21.52
CA LYS A 996 -4.36 -26.54 -21.21
C LYS A 996 -5.46 -27.58 -21.42
N LEU A 997 -5.39 -28.33 -22.51
CA LEU A 997 -6.34 -29.39 -22.84
C LEU A 997 -6.25 -30.62 -21.92
N GLY A 998 -5.10 -30.86 -21.29
CA GLY A 998 -4.92 -31.94 -20.30
C GLY A 998 -4.83 -33.36 -20.87
N PHE A 999 -4.70 -33.53 -22.20
CA PHE A 999 -4.59 -34.85 -22.84
C PHE A 999 -3.21 -35.50 -22.71
N ALA A 1000 -2.17 -34.73 -22.39
CA ALA A 1000 -0.81 -35.24 -22.18
C ALA A 1000 -0.51 -35.39 -20.69
N ASN A 1001 0.23 -36.45 -20.33
CA ASN A 1001 0.70 -36.63 -18.96
C ASN A 1001 1.73 -35.53 -18.61
N PRO A 1002 1.46 -34.65 -17.62
CA PRO A 1002 2.37 -33.56 -17.26
C PRO A 1002 3.77 -34.02 -16.85
N LYS A 1003 3.92 -35.26 -16.37
CA LYS A 1003 5.21 -35.85 -16.01
C LYS A 1003 6.20 -35.87 -17.17
N LEU A 1004 5.72 -36.06 -18.40
CA LEU A 1004 6.57 -36.12 -19.59
C LEU A 1004 7.06 -34.74 -20.04
N SER A 1005 6.28 -33.69 -19.76
CA SER A 1005 6.54 -32.32 -20.26
C SER A 1005 7.18 -31.40 -19.22
N ILE A 1006 6.93 -31.60 -17.92
CA ILE A 1006 7.32 -30.64 -16.85
C ILE A 1006 8.82 -30.35 -16.83
N SER A 1007 9.66 -31.38 -16.97
CA SER A 1007 11.11 -31.21 -16.97
C SER A 1007 11.58 -30.36 -18.16
N THR A 1008 10.92 -30.53 -19.33
CA THR A 1008 11.18 -29.72 -20.55
C THR A 1008 10.66 -28.29 -20.39
N ILE A 1009 9.46 -28.09 -19.82
CA ILE A 1009 8.86 -26.77 -19.57
C ILE A 1009 9.76 -25.93 -18.68
N ILE A 1010 10.22 -26.49 -17.56
CA ILE A 1010 11.15 -25.80 -16.66
C ILE A 1010 12.44 -25.47 -17.41
N ALA A 1011 13.01 -26.41 -18.18
CA ALA A 1011 14.23 -26.16 -18.95
C ALA A 1011 14.11 -25.00 -19.96
N LEU A 1012 12.93 -24.79 -20.55
CA LEU A 1012 12.67 -23.69 -21.49
C LEU A 1012 12.72 -22.30 -20.84
N GLU A 1013 12.61 -22.19 -19.50
CA GLU A 1013 12.84 -20.91 -18.81
C GLU A 1013 14.27 -20.39 -18.95
N ALA A 1014 15.21 -21.25 -19.34
CA ALA A 1014 16.59 -20.89 -19.66
C ALA A 1014 16.74 -20.26 -21.06
N SER A 1015 15.68 -20.13 -21.84
CA SER A 1015 15.74 -19.59 -23.20
C SER A 1015 16.18 -18.11 -23.22
N PRO A 1016 17.04 -17.71 -24.18
CA PRO A 1016 17.37 -16.30 -24.38
C PRO A 1016 16.18 -15.50 -24.94
N LYS A 1017 15.22 -16.17 -25.60
CA LYS A 1017 14.01 -15.52 -26.13
C LYS A 1017 12.98 -15.25 -25.02
N LYS A 1018 12.64 -13.98 -24.82
CA LYS A 1018 11.66 -13.54 -23.81
C LYS A 1018 10.26 -14.13 -23.99
N SER A 1019 9.81 -14.38 -25.23
CA SER A 1019 8.48 -14.96 -25.50
C SER A 1019 8.37 -16.39 -24.97
N ILE A 1020 9.33 -17.24 -25.32
CA ILE A 1020 9.43 -18.63 -24.86
C ILE A 1020 9.53 -18.68 -23.33
N LYS A 1021 10.44 -17.87 -22.76
CA LYS A 1021 10.62 -17.81 -21.31
C LYS A 1021 9.32 -17.43 -20.58
N ARG A 1022 8.56 -16.46 -21.08
CA ARG A 1022 7.27 -16.07 -20.49
C ARG A 1022 6.27 -17.23 -20.50
N ILE A 1023 6.08 -17.87 -21.66
CA ILE A 1023 5.13 -19.00 -21.79
C ILE A 1023 5.56 -20.16 -20.88
N ALA A 1024 6.86 -20.47 -20.82
CA ALA A 1024 7.39 -21.52 -19.97
C ALA A 1024 7.13 -21.24 -18.47
N THR A 1025 7.38 -20.01 -18.00
CA THR A 1025 7.11 -19.63 -16.60
C THR A 1025 5.60 -19.65 -16.28
N GLU A 1026 4.74 -19.23 -17.21
CA GLU A 1026 3.28 -19.32 -17.05
C GLU A 1026 2.83 -20.79 -16.92
N LEU A 1027 3.27 -21.66 -17.83
CA LEU A 1027 2.96 -23.09 -17.78
C LEU A 1027 3.52 -23.79 -16.55
N HIS A 1028 4.74 -23.43 -16.12
CA HIS A 1028 5.31 -23.93 -14.89
C HIS A 1028 4.46 -23.54 -13.68
N SER A 1029 4.00 -22.28 -13.59
CA SER A 1029 3.09 -21.84 -12.54
C SER A 1029 1.78 -22.63 -12.56
N GLU A 1030 1.14 -22.77 -13.72
CA GLU A 1030 -0.13 -23.51 -13.85
C GLU A 1030 0.00 -24.99 -13.42
N ILE A 1031 1.10 -25.65 -13.80
CA ILE A 1031 1.34 -27.04 -13.39
C ILE A 1031 1.70 -27.11 -11.90
N PHE A 1032 2.47 -26.16 -11.39
CA PHE A 1032 2.86 -26.12 -9.98
C PHE A 1032 1.63 -25.92 -9.07
N ASP A 1033 0.73 -25.01 -9.43
CA ASP A 1033 -0.50 -24.73 -8.66
C ASP A 1033 -1.45 -25.93 -8.64
N LYS A 1034 -1.54 -26.69 -9.74
CA LYS A 1034 -2.38 -27.90 -9.83
C LYS A 1034 -1.70 -29.16 -9.29
N HIS A 1035 -0.38 -29.27 -9.43
CA HIS A 1035 0.40 -30.50 -9.27
C HIS A 1035 1.81 -30.28 -8.67
N GLU A 1036 1.93 -29.52 -7.57
CA GLU A 1036 3.21 -29.24 -6.85
C GLU A 1036 4.12 -30.48 -6.72
N SER A 1037 3.55 -31.60 -6.26
CA SER A 1037 4.30 -32.84 -6.02
C SER A 1037 4.97 -33.46 -7.26
N LEU A 1038 4.45 -33.18 -8.46
CA LEU A 1038 5.06 -33.62 -9.71
C LEU A 1038 6.25 -32.73 -10.08
N ALA A 1039 6.13 -31.41 -9.93
CA ALA A 1039 7.22 -30.48 -10.16
C ALA A 1039 8.40 -30.74 -9.22
N ASP A 1040 8.12 -30.99 -7.94
CA ASP A 1040 9.12 -31.31 -6.90
C ASP A 1040 10.07 -32.46 -7.30
N ARG A 1041 9.55 -33.47 -8.01
CA ARG A 1041 10.33 -34.66 -8.39
C ARG A 1041 11.18 -34.45 -9.65
N SER A 1042 10.92 -33.39 -10.42
CA SER A 1042 11.48 -33.18 -11.75
C SER A 1042 12.56 -32.10 -11.83
N TYR A 1043 12.78 -31.29 -10.78
CA TYR A 1043 13.75 -30.19 -10.81
C TYR A 1043 15.18 -30.60 -11.15
N VAL A 1044 15.65 -31.75 -10.65
CA VAL A 1044 17.02 -32.26 -10.92
C VAL A 1044 17.22 -32.52 -12.42
N GLU A 1045 16.25 -33.18 -13.05
CA GLU A 1045 16.27 -33.47 -14.49
C GLU A 1045 16.11 -32.18 -15.31
N ALA A 1046 15.22 -31.28 -14.89
CA ALA A 1046 14.98 -30.00 -15.55
C ALA A 1046 16.23 -29.12 -15.59
N ILE A 1047 16.98 -29.02 -14.49
CA ILE A 1047 18.20 -28.20 -14.41
C ILE A 1047 19.28 -28.75 -15.36
N ARG A 1048 19.42 -30.08 -15.45
CA ARG A 1048 20.35 -30.72 -16.40
C ARG A 1048 19.98 -30.41 -17.85
N MET A 1049 18.69 -30.54 -18.20
CA MET A 1049 18.22 -30.19 -19.54
C MET A 1049 18.34 -28.69 -19.85
N ALA A 1050 18.15 -27.81 -18.86
CA ALA A 1050 18.32 -26.36 -19.01
C ALA A 1050 19.77 -25.99 -19.36
N CYS A 1051 20.74 -26.66 -18.74
CA CYS A 1051 22.16 -26.49 -19.03
C CYS A 1051 22.49 -26.92 -20.46
N GLU A 1052 22.05 -28.12 -20.86
CA GLU A 1052 22.24 -28.60 -22.23
C GLU A 1052 21.57 -27.70 -23.27
N TYR A 1053 20.36 -27.23 -22.99
CA TYR A 1053 19.62 -26.32 -23.85
C TYR A 1053 20.33 -24.97 -24.00
N SER A 1054 20.84 -24.41 -22.90
CA SER A 1054 21.61 -23.16 -22.93
C SER A 1054 22.90 -23.30 -23.74
N LYS A 1055 23.57 -24.45 -23.65
CA LYS A 1055 24.77 -24.77 -24.43
C LYS A 1055 24.50 -24.96 -25.93
N LYS A 1056 23.35 -25.54 -26.29
CA LYS A 1056 22.91 -25.70 -27.69
C LYS A 1056 22.42 -24.39 -28.31
N SER A 1057 21.86 -23.49 -27.50
CA SER A 1057 21.27 -22.23 -27.95
C SER A 1057 22.31 -21.17 -28.33
N GLU A 1058 23.34 -20.99 -27.50
CA GLU A 1058 24.42 -20.03 -27.71
C GLU A 1058 25.77 -20.65 -27.36
N VAL A 1059 26.83 -20.27 -28.08
CA VAL A 1059 28.21 -20.69 -27.74
C VAL A 1059 28.53 -20.16 -26.34
N ASN A 1060 28.81 -21.07 -25.40
CA ASN A 1060 28.98 -20.77 -23.97
C ASN A 1060 27.74 -20.18 -23.27
N GLY A 1061 26.51 -20.41 -23.79
CA GLY A 1061 25.28 -19.88 -23.20
C GLY A 1061 25.01 -20.32 -21.76
N HIS A 1062 25.52 -21.48 -21.35
CA HIS A 1062 25.46 -21.95 -19.96
C HIS A 1062 26.34 -21.12 -19.00
N LEU A 1063 27.29 -20.33 -19.52
CA LEU A 1063 28.13 -19.42 -18.72
C LEU A 1063 27.55 -18.00 -18.64
N SER A 1064 26.68 -17.61 -19.57
CA SER A 1064 26.05 -16.27 -19.61
C SER A 1064 24.64 -16.22 -18.99
N ASN A 1065 24.02 -17.37 -18.73
CA ASN A 1065 22.65 -17.42 -18.24
C ASN A 1065 22.56 -17.46 -16.71
N TYR A 1066 22.47 -16.28 -16.09
CA TYR A 1066 22.32 -16.09 -14.64
C TYR A 1066 20.85 -16.02 -14.17
N SER A 1067 19.89 -16.09 -15.10
CA SER A 1067 18.49 -15.69 -14.83
C SER A 1067 17.52 -16.86 -14.71
N PHE A 1068 18.00 -18.08 -14.93
CA PHE A 1068 17.19 -19.29 -15.00
C PHE A 1068 16.61 -19.63 -13.62
N LEU A 1069 17.44 -19.85 -12.59
CA LEU A 1069 16.93 -20.20 -11.26
C LEU A 1069 16.11 -19.07 -10.63
N ARG A 1070 16.36 -17.81 -10.97
CA ARG A 1070 15.52 -16.69 -10.52
C ARG A 1070 14.08 -16.81 -11.02
N SER A 1071 13.90 -17.36 -12.22
CA SER A 1071 12.58 -17.54 -12.84
C SER A 1071 11.85 -18.72 -12.20
N VAL A 1072 12.55 -19.83 -12.01
CA VAL A 1072 12.04 -21.03 -11.31
C VAL A 1072 11.70 -20.72 -9.85
N TYR A 1073 12.60 -20.05 -9.12
CA TYR A 1073 12.40 -19.68 -7.72
C TYR A 1073 11.23 -18.72 -7.54
N ARG A 1074 10.92 -17.87 -8.53
CA ARG A 1074 9.74 -16.99 -8.49
C ARG A 1074 8.44 -17.78 -8.39
N VAL A 1075 8.34 -18.93 -9.06
CA VAL A 1075 7.16 -19.80 -9.01
C VAL A 1075 7.07 -20.53 -7.66
N VAL A 1076 8.20 -21.03 -7.16
CA VAL A 1076 8.26 -21.85 -5.94
C VAL A 1076 8.12 -21.03 -4.65
N ASN A 1077 8.40 -19.72 -4.68
CA ASN A 1077 8.49 -18.87 -3.48
C ASN A 1077 7.16 -18.61 -2.73
N ASN A 1078 6.05 -19.21 -3.17
CA ASN A 1078 4.73 -19.01 -2.55
C ASN A 1078 4.63 -19.60 -1.13
N THR A 1079 5.14 -20.83 -0.91
CA THR A 1079 5.05 -21.51 0.40
C THR A 1079 6.42 -21.90 0.94
N TYR A 1080 6.56 -21.90 2.27
CA TYR A 1080 7.79 -22.34 2.94
C TYR A 1080 8.13 -23.82 2.62
N SER A 1081 7.11 -24.69 2.57
CA SER A 1081 7.27 -26.12 2.24
C SER A 1081 7.85 -26.33 0.84
N ALA A 1082 7.27 -25.67 -0.17
CA ALA A 1082 7.73 -25.76 -1.55
C ALA A 1082 9.18 -25.31 -1.70
N LYS A 1083 9.54 -24.17 -1.10
CA LYS A 1083 10.94 -23.67 -1.10
C LYS A 1083 11.90 -24.67 -0.52
N LYS A 1084 11.57 -25.26 0.64
CA LYS A 1084 12.42 -26.26 1.28
C LYS A 1084 12.62 -27.49 0.40
N LYS A 1085 11.58 -27.98 -0.27
CA LYS A 1085 11.69 -29.13 -1.20
C LYS A 1085 12.52 -28.80 -2.44
N PHE A 1086 12.38 -27.59 -2.98
CA PHE A 1086 13.19 -27.12 -4.11
C PHE A 1086 14.66 -26.99 -3.74
N VAL A 1087 14.97 -26.35 -2.62
CA VAL A 1087 16.32 -26.26 -2.03
C VAL A 1087 16.91 -27.67 -1.82
N ASN A 1088 16.15 -28.60 -1.25
CA ASN A 1088 16.57 -30.00 -1.09
C ASN A 1088 16.80 -30.71 -2.44
N SER A 1089 16.10 -30.32 -3.50
CA SER A 1089 16.30 -30.87 -4.84
C SER A 1089 17.55 -30.31 -5.50
N ILE A 1090 17.85 -29.02 -5.30
CA ILE A 1090 19.11 -28.40 -5.74
C ILE A 1090 20.30 -29.06 -5.04
N VAL A 1091 20.22 -29.28 -3.74
CA VAL A 1091 21.28 -29.92 -2.95
C VAL A 1091 21.72 -31.27 -3.54
N LYS A 1092 20.78 -32.05 -4.10
CA LYS A 1092 21.09 -33.33 -4.74
C LYS A 1092 22.03 -33.19 -5.94
N LEU A 1093 22.07 -32.04 -6.60
CA LEU A 1093 22.99 -31.75 -7.71
C LEU A 1093 24.42 -31.44 -7.26
N PHE A 1094 24.65 -31.22 -5.96
CA PHE A 1094 26.01 -31.06 -5.42
C PHE A 1094 26.75 -32.38 -5.26
N HIS A 1095 26.04 -33.53 -5.29
CA HIS A 1095 26.68 -34.83 -5.32
C HIS A 1095 27.15 -35.14 -6.74
N VAL A 1096 28.47 -35.07 -6.96
CA VAL A 1096 29.12 -35.38 -8.23
C VAL A 1096 30.09 -36.54 -8.00
N ASP A 1097 29.91 -37.63 -8.75
CA ASP A 1097 30.79 -38.80 -8.69
C ASP A 1097 32.12 -38.49 -9.39
N THR A 1098 33.17 -38.24 -8.59
CA THR A 1098 34.53 -37.95 -9.06
C THR A 1098 35.31 -39.21 -9.52
N THR A 1099 34.64 -40.37 -9.53
CA THR A 1099 35.21 -41.68 -9.87
C THR A 1099 34.92 -42.13 -11.30
N THR A 1100 34.24 -41.29 -12.10
CA THR A 1100 33.87 -41.61 -13.48
C THR A 1100 35.08 -41.61 -14.42
N GLU A 1101 35.26 -42.67 -15.20
CA GLU A 1101 36.38 -42.80 -16.15
C GLU A 1101 36.09 -42.17 -17.53
N ASN A 1102 34.84 -41.78 -17.80
CA ASN A 1102 34.42 -41.19 -19.08
C ASN A 1102 34.56 -39.65 -19.07
N LEU A 1103 35.41 -39.13 -19.94
CA LEU A 1103 35.66 -37.69 -20.07
C LEU A 1103 34.40 -36.90 -20.49
N ALA A 1104 33.53 -37.46 -21.33
CA ALA A 1104 32.33 -36.77 -21.80
C ALA A 1104 31.31 -36.55 -20.67
N ASP A 1105 31.17 -37.54 -19.79
CA ASP A 1105 30.29 -37.47 -18.63
C ASP A 1105 30.86 -36.50 -17.59
N ALA A 1106 32.17 -36.54 -17.34
CA ALA A 1106 32.85 -35.58 -16.47
C ALA A 1106 32.67 -34.13 -16.93
N ILE A 1107 32.78 -33.87 -18.25
CA ILE A 1107 32.54 -32.55 -18.84
C ILE A 1107 31.09 -32.09 -18.63
N THR A 1108 30.12 -33.01 -18.80
CA THR A 1108 28.70 -32.70 -18.61
C THR A 1108 28.39 -32.39 -17.15
N CYS A 1109 28.97 -33.15 -16.22
CA CYS A 1109 28.89 -32.88 -14.78
C CYS A 1109 29.49 -31.52 -14.41
N ARG A 1110 30.67 -31.18 -14.97
CA ARG A 1110 31.29 -29.87 -14.79
C ARG A 1110 30.39 -28.75 -15.29
N ASP A 1111 29.88 -28.84 -16.50
CA ASP A 1111 29.04 -27.80 -17.11
C ASP A 1111 27.77 -27.57 -16.27
N ASN A 1112 27.14 -28.65 -15.77
CA ASN A 1112 26.00 -28.56 -14.85
C ASN A 1112 26.36 -27.89 -13.51
N ALA A 1113 27.50 -28.24 -12.91
CA ALA A 1113 27.95 -27.64 -11.66
C ALA A 1113 28.24 -26.14 -11.80
N VAL A 1114 28.90 -25.74 -12.91
CA VAL A 1114 29.18 -24.33 -13.21
C VAL A 1114 27.88 -23.56 -13.48
N PHE A 1115 26.98 -24.10 -14.31
CA PHE A 1115 25.67 -23.49 -14.59
C PHE A 1115 24.86 -23.27 -13.30
N LEU A 1116 24.87 -24.25 -12.41
CA LEU A 1116 24.21 -24.17 -11.11
C LEU A 1116 24.85 -23.10 -10.21
N ALA A 1117 26.18 -23.08 -10.12
CA ALA A 1117 26.91 -22.10 -9.30
C ALA A 1117 26.67 -20.65 -9.74
N LEU A 1118 26.68 -20.39 -11.05
CA LEU A 1118 26.43 -19.05 -11.60
C LEU A 1118 25.00 -18.57 -11.35
N ASN A 1119 24.01 -19.47 -11.38
CA ASN A 1119 22.63 -19.10 -11.08
C ASN A 1119 22.38 -18.91 -9.58
N LEU A 1120 23.04 -19.69 -8.72
CA LEU A 1120 22.90 -19.59 -7.26
C LEU A 1120 23.64 -18.37 -6.67
N SER A 1121 24.74 -17.93 -7.28
CA SER A 1121 25.47 -16.74 -6.82
C SER A 1121 24.66 -15.45 -6.96
N VAL A 1122 23.77 -15.38 -7.94
CA VAL A 1122 22.90 -14.22 -8.22
C VAL A 1122 21.50 -14.38 -7.59
N LEU A 1123 21.19 -15.53 -7.01
CA LEU A 1123 19.87 -15.80 -6.44
C LEU A 1123 19.67 -15.06 -5.11
N ASN A 1124 18.62 -14.24 -5.03
CA ASN A 1124 18.21 -13.58 -3.80
C ASN A 1124 17.36 -14.54 -2.96
N PHE A 1125 17.97 -15.18 -1.96
CA PHE A 1125 17.27 -16.06 -1.03
C PHE A 1125 16.32 -15.27 -0.12
N THR A 1126 15.19 -15.87 0.23
CA THR A 1126 14.17 -15.22 1.09
C THR A 1126 14.32 -15.55 2.57
N SER A 1127 15.18 -16.51 2.91
CA SER A 1127 15.39 -17.00 4.27
C SER A 1127 16.88 -17.31 4.48
N MET A 1128 17.42 -16.97 5.65
CA MET A 1128 18.78 -17.38 6.02
C MET A 1128 18.91 -18.90 6.08
N GLU A 1129 17.87 -19.64 6.48
CA GLU A 1129 17.86 -21.12 6.51
C GLU A 1129 18.27 -21.73 5.16
N GLU A 1130 17.80 -21.14 4.04
CA GLU A 1130 18.10 -21.62 2.68
C GLU A 1130 19.60 -21.48 2.37
N VAL A 1131 20.19 -20.35 2.74
CA VAL A 1131 21.63 -20.07 2.57
C VAL A 1131 22.45 -21.05 3.40
N TYR A 1132 22.06 -21.31 4.66
CA TYR A 1132 22.74 -22.28 5.52
C TYR A 1132 22.65 -23.70 4.98
N LEU A 1133 21.50 -24.13 4.46
CA LEU A 1133 21.35 -25.45 3.84
C LEU A 1133 22.28 -25.61 2.63
N MET A 1134 22.37 -24.60 1.76
CA MET A 1134 23.28 -24.62 0.61
C MET A 1134 24.74 -24.75 1.06
N ILE A 1135 25.18 -23.90 1.99
CA ILE A 1135 26.56 -23.90 2.50
C ILE A 1135 26.89 -25.22 3.19
N PHE A 1136 25.97 -25.78 3.98
CA PHE A 1136 26.16 -27.04 4.69
C PHE A 1136 26.45 -28.19 3.71
N HIS A 1137 25.66 -28.31 2.65
CA HIS A 1137 25.84 -29.38 1.67
C HIS A 1137 27.06 -29.16 0.75
N LEU A 1138 27.38 -27.91 0.41
CA LEU A 1138 28.64 -27.57 -0.28
C LEU A 1138 29.85 -27.92 0.58
N ASN A 1139 29.84 -27.61 1.88
CA ASN A 1139 30.89 -28.01 2.82
C ASN A 1139 31.09 -29.52 2.82
N ARG A 1140 30.02 -30.29 2.92
CA ARG A 1140 30.09 -31.77 2.92
C ARG A 1140 30.70 -32.31 1.63
N PHE A 1141 30.33 -31.75 0.47
CA PHE A 1141 30.96 -32.12 -0.80
C PHE A 1141 32.46 -31.82 -0.78
N ILE A 1142 32.85 -30.61 -0.36
CA ILE A 1142 34.26 -30.18 -0.34
C ILE A 1142 35.10 -31.06 0.60
N THR A 1143 34.59 -31.42 1.79
CA THR A 1143 35.32 -32.23 2.76
C THR A 1143 35.48 -33.69 2.35
N VAL A 1144 34.55 -34.23 1.56
CA VAL A 1144 34.60 -35.64 1.14
C VAL A 1144 35.31 -35.76 -0.21
N GLU A 1145 34.71 -35.17 -1.25
CA GLU A 1145 35.18 -35.32 -2.64
C GLU A 1145 36.32 -34.35 -2.97
N GLY A 1146 36.29 -33.14 -2.41
CA GLY A 1146 37.31 -32.11 -2.69
C GLY A 1146 38.69 -32.46 -2.11
N ILE A 1147 38.74 -33.00 -0.90
CA ILE A 1147 39.99 -33.42 -0.24
C ILE A 1147 40.57 -34.66 -0.92
N ASP A 1148 39.74 -35.68 -1.18
CA ASP A 1148 40.15 -36.89 -1.90
C ASP A 1148 40.71 -36.55 -3.30
N LEU A 1149 40.04 -35.63 -4.02
CA LEU A 1149 40.55 -35.14 -5.30
C LEU A 1149 41.90 -34.41 -5.16
N ALA A 1150 42.08 -33.58 -4.13
CA ALA A 1150 43.35 -32.88 -3.89
C ALA A 1150 44.50 -33.84 -3.54
N GLU A 1151 44.22 -34.91 -2.80
CA GLU A 1151 45.17 -35.98 -2.50
C GLU A 1151 45.53 -36.77 -3.76
N LYS A 1152 44.54 -37.14 -4.57
CA LYS A 1152 44.75 -37.76 -5.90
C LYS A 1152 45.61 -36.89 -6.80
N ILE A 1153 45.37 -35.59 -6.88
CA ILE A 1153 46.20 -34.66 -7.68
C ILE A 1153 47.64 -34.62 -7.15
N THR A 1154 47.83 -34.53 -5.83
CA THR A 1154 49.15 -34.45 -5.21
C THR A 1154 49.95 -35.74 -5.40
N THR A 1155 49.31 -36.90 -5.26
CA THR A 1155 49.92 -38.23 -5.48
C THR A 1155 50.26 -38.48 -6.94
N THR A 1156 49.41 -38.05 -7.88
CA THR A 1156 49.64 -38.24 -9.32
C THR A 1156 50.76 -37.32 -9.84
N ILE A 1157 50.76 -36.04 -9.45
CA ILE A 1157 51.76 -35.04 -9.90
C ILE A 1157 53.10 -35.20 -9.16
N GLY A 1158 53.08 -35.67 -7.90
CA GLY A 1158 54.26 -35.92 -7.08
C GLY A 1158 54.89 -37.31 -7.24
N SER A 1159 54.35 -38.17 -8.13
CA SER A 1159 54.86 -39.53 -8.36
C SER A 1159 56.21 -39.51 -9.08
N ILE A 1160 57.24 -40.10 -8.46
CA ILE A 1160 58.60 -40.24 -9.02
C ILE A 1160 58.62 -41.24 -10.20
N ASP A 1161 57.70 -42.19 -10.22
CA ASP A 1161 57.59 -43.26 -11.22
C ASP A 1161 56.72 -42.88 -12.45
N GLY A 1162 56.09 -41.69 -12.45
CA GLY A 1162 55.15 -41.28 -13.49
C GLY A 1162 53.83 -42.08 -13.54
N LYS A 1163 53.52 -42.88 -12.51
CA LYS A 1163 52.30 -43.68 -12.44
C LYS A 1163 51.07 -42.77 -12.37
N GLY A 1164 50.14 -42.92 -13.33
CA GLY A 1164 48.91 -42.13 -13.41
C GLY A 1164 49.00 -40.85 -14.23
N MET A 1165 50.16 -40.49 -14.80
CA MET A 1165 50.35 -39.30 -15.66
C MET A 1165 49.86 -39.49 -17.11
N SER A 1166 48.89 -40.37 -17.35
CA SER A 1166 48.30 -40.50 -18.69
C SER A 1166 47.52 -39.24 -19.07
N VAL A 1167 47.52 -38.89 -20.35
CA VAL A 1167 46.81 -37.69 -20.85
C VAL A 1167 45.31 -37.74 -20.51
N SER A 1168 44.70 -38.94 -20.60
CA SER A 1168 43.29 -39.14 -20.24
C SER A 1168 43.02 -38.93 -18.75
N ASN A 1169 43.88 -39.42 -17.86
CA ASN A 1169 43.73 -39.23 -16.42
C ASN A 1169 43.93 -37.76 -16.02
N LEU A 1170 44.93 -37.07 -16.60
CA LEU A 1170 45.15 -35.65 -16.37
C LEU A 1170 43.99 -34.78 -16.86
N GLN A 1171 43.35 -35.14 -17.98
CA GLN A 1171 42.14 -34.48 -18.47
C GLN A 1171 40.96 -34.65 -17.50
N LEU A 1172 40.75 -35.85 -16.97
CA LEU A 1172 39.71 -36.14 -15.99
C LEU A 1172 39.94 -35.36 -14.69
N LEU A 1173 41.15 -35.43 -14.12
CA LEU A 1173 41.53 -34.68 -12.91
C LEU A 1173 41.34 -33.18 -13.11
N PHE A 1174 41.68 -32.65 -14.28
CA PHE A 1174 41.49 -31.24 -14.60
C PHE A 1174 40.01 -30.85 -14.60
N VAL A 1175 39.15 -31.65 -15.25
CA VAL A 1175 37.70 -31.40 -15.29
C VAL A 1175 37.06 -31.54 -13.91
N PHE A 1176 37.46 -32.53 -13.10
CA PHE A 1176 37.01 -32.65 -11.71
C PHE A 1176 37.47 -31.47 -10.85
N SER A 1177 38.68 -30.96 -11.08
CA SER A 1177 39.20 -29.79 -10.38
C SER A 1177 38.38 -28.53 -10.72
N GLN A 1178 37.95 -28.36 -11.98
CA GLN A 1178 37.04 -27.29 -12.37
C GLN A 1178 35.70 -27.38 -11.64
N THR A 1179 35.12 -28.59 -11.55
CA THR A 1179 33.87 -28.84 -10.84
C THR A 1179 33.99 -28.51 -9.34
N ALA A 1180 35.05 -29.01 -8.69
CA ALA A 1180 35.25 -28.79 -7.27
C ALA A 1180 35.54 -27.32 -6.93
N LEU A 1181 36.38 -26.64 -7.72
CA LEU A 1181 36.63 -25.20 -7.58
C LEU A 1181 35.34 -24.39 -7.76
N ALA A 1182 34.45 -24.78 -8.68
CA ALA A 1182 33.19 -24.07 -8.88
C ALA A 1182 32.32 -24.07 -7.61
N PHE A 1183 32.23 -25.20 -6.92
CA PHE A 1183 31.49 -25.30 -5.66
C PHE A 1183 32.20 -24.61 -4.48
N ILE A 1184 33.53 -24.63 -4.43
CA ILE A 1184 34.31 -23.87 -3.44
C ILE A 1184 34.04 -22.37 -3.58
N TYR A 1185 34.11 -21.84 -4.81
CA TYR A 1185 33.83 -20.43 -5.08
C TYR A 1185 32.37 -20.06 -4.81
N LEU A 1186 31.42 -20.94 -5.12
CA LEU A 1186 30.01 -20.73 -4.77
C LEU A 1186 29.84 -20.57 -3.25
N LYS A 1187 30.44 -21.47 -2.46
CA LYS A 1187 30.41 -21.39 -0.99
C LYS A 1187 30.98 -20.06 -0.49
N GLN A 1188 32.15 -19.66 -0.98
CA GLN A 1188 32.80 -18.40 -0.60
C GLN A 1188 31.94 -17.18 -0.96
N THR A 1189 31.36 -17.18 -2.17
CA THR A 1189 30.49 -16.10 -2.67
C THR A 1189 29.24 -15.97 -1.80
N LEU A 1190 28.57 -17.07 -1.49
CA LEU A 1190 27.37 -17.06 -0.62
C LEU A 1190 27.69 -16.63 0.81
N ALA A 1191 28.78 -17.15 1.39
CA ALA A 1191 29.20 -16.78 2.73
C ALA A 1191 29.53 -15.28 2.84
N ALA A 1192 30.22 -14.73 1.83
CA ALA A 1192 30.56 -13.31 1.78
C ALA A 1192 29.32 -12.43 1.54
N SER A 1193 28.45 -12.79 0.59
CA SER A 1193 27.27 -12.00 0.21
C SER A 1193 26.27 -11.84 1.35
N TYR A 1194 26.15 -12.86 2.21
CA TYR A 1194 25.23 -12.92 3.34
C TYR A 1194 25.92 -12.79 4.71
N CYS A 1195 27.22 -12.47 4.75
CA CYS A 1195 28.04 -12.35 5.97
C CYS A 1195 27.92 -13.54 6.95
N VAL A 1196 27.90 -14.75 6.43
CA VAL A 1196 27.86 -15.97 7.24
C VAL A 1196 29.24 -16.24 7.84
N ARG A 1197 29.36 -16.15 9.17
CA ARG A 1197 30.62 -16.44 9.89
C ARG A 1197 30.85 -17.95 10.02
N PRO A 1198 32.10 -18.44 10.02
CA PRO A 1198 32.42 -19.87 10.21
C PRO A 1198 31.78 -20.49 11.46
N SER A 1199 31.82 -19.80 12.60
CA SER A 1199 31.19 -20.26 13.85
C SER A 1199 29.69 -20.51 13.74
N MET A 1200 29.01 -19.75 12.88
CA MET A 1200 27.57 -19.93 12.61
C MET A 1200 27.31 -21.09 11.65
N MET A 1201 28.29 -21.47 10.82
CA MET A 1201 28.18 -22.62 9.92
C MET A 1201 28.23 -23.94 10.69
N ASP A 1202 29.10 -24.02 11.71
CA ASP A 1202 29.33 -25.24 12.49
C ASP A 1202 28.15 -25.56 13.44
N GLY A 1203 27.39 -24.55 13.85
CA GLY A 1203 26.21 -24.71 14.72
C GLY A 1203 24.93 -25.15 13.99
N PHE A 1204 24.87 -25.04 12.65
CA PHE A 1204 23.64 -25.27 11.89
C PHE A 1204 23.28 -26.75 11.77
N ARG A 1205 22.02 -27.10 12.10
CA ARG A 1205 21.49 -28.48 11.99
C ARG A 1205 20.28 -28.55 11.04
N PRO A 1206 20.38 -29.23 9.88
CA PRO A 1206 19.30 -29.31 8.89
C PRO A 1206 17.98 -29.92 9.42
N SER A 1207 18.05 -30.78 10.44
CA SER A 1207 16.90 -31.49 11.02
C SER A 1207 16.06 -30.65 11.98
N LYS A 1208 16.62 -29.56 12.55
CA LYS A 1208 15.93 -28.63 13.46
C LYS A 1208 16.36 -27.19 13.17
N PRO A 1209 15.85 -26.57 12.09
CA PRO A 1209 16.16 -25.18 11.78
C PRO A 1209 15.50 -24.26 12.82
N GLU A 1210 16.27 -23.34 13.39
CA GLU A 1210 15.78 -22.32 14.30
C GLU A 1210 14.77 -21.41 13.60
N MET A 1211 13.67 -21.03 14.28
CA MET A 1211 12.66 -20.15 13.69
C MET A 1211 13.22 -18.78 13.30
N GLU A 1212 14.28 -18.32 13.97
CA GLU A 1212 14.97 -17.05 13.69
C GLU A 1212 15.62 -17.03 12.31
N LEU A 1213 16.06 -18.19 11.80
CA LEU A 1213 16.69 -18.31 10.47
C LEU A 1213 15.68 -18.17 9.32
N ARG A 1214 14.37 -18.12 9.60
CA ARG A 1214 13.31 -17.94 8.59
C ARG A 1214 13.12 -16.48 8.16
N GLN A 1215 13.82 -15.55 8.80
CA GLN A 1215 13.76 -14.12 8.47
C GLN A 1215 14.48 -13.82 7.15
N GLN A 1216 14.06 -12.74 6.47
CA GLN A 1216 14.65 -12.35 5.20
C GLN A 1216 16.10 -11.88 5.39
N PRO A 1217 17.07 -12.44 4.63
CA PRO A 1217 18.46 -12.06 4.76
C PRO A 1217 18.70 -10.64 4.25
N LYS A 1218 19.56 -9.89 4.93
CA LYS A 1218 20.11 -8.62 4.41
C LYS A 1218 21.33 -8.94 3.56
N LEU A 1219 21.29 -8.56 2.29
CA LEU A 1219 22.43 -8.71 1.37
C LEU A 1219 23.45 -7.61 1.69
N VAL A 1220 24.66 -8.00 2.08
CA VAL A 1220 25.66 -7.06 2.62
C VAL A 1220 26.65 -6.59 1.55
N ALA A 1221 27.02 -7.46 0.63
CA ALA A 1221 27.90 -7.14 -0.49
C ALA A 1221 27.55 -7.96 -1.74
N PHE A 1222 27.63 -7.34 -2.92
CA PHE A 1222 27.62 -8.08 -4.18
C PHE A 1222 29.04 -8.56 -4.46
N VAL A 1223 29.25 -9.88 -4.45
CA VAL A 1223 30.55 -10.50 -4.75
C VAL A 1223 30.44 -11.20 -6.09
N ASP A 1224 31.27 -10.78 -7.04
CA ASP A 1224 31.31 -11.39 -8.37
C ASP A 1224 31.88 -12.81 -8.29
N TYR A 1225 31.22 -13.74 -8.96
CA TYR A 1225 31.68 -15.12 -9.03
C TYR A 1225 32.91 -15.23 -9.95
N PRO A 1226 34.06 -15.77 -9.48
CA PRO A 1226 35.32 -15.76 -10.22
C PRO A 1226 35.37 -16.84 -11.32
N ILE A 1227 34.55 -16.67 -12.37
CA ILE A 1227 34.45 -17.64 -13.48
C ILE A 1227 35.76 -17.79 -14.26
N GLY A 1228 36.55 -16.71 -14.36
CA GLY A 1228 37.85 -16.71 -15.04
C GLY A 1228 38.86 -17.66 -14.39
N ASP A 1229 38.71 -17.92 -13.09
CA ASP A 1229 39.62 -18.78 -12.33
C ASP A 1229 39.43 -20.27 -12.58
N LEU A 1230 38.33 -20.66 -13.22
CA LEU A 1230 38.05 -22.04 -13.62
C LEU A 1230 38.73 -22.44 -14.93
N ALA A 1231 39.41 -21.52 -15.62
CA ALA A 1231 40.18 -21.77 -16.84
C ALA A 1231 39.38 -22.52 -17.95
N MET A 1232 38.09 -22.19 -18.11
CA MET A 1232 37.15 -22.87 -19.03
C MET A 1232 37.56 -22.83 -20.52
N GLN A 1233 38.48 -21.91 -20.90
CA GLN A 1233 38.98 -21.76 -22.27
C GLN A 1233 40.21 -22.64 -22.59
N THR A 1234 40.73 -23.37 -21.59
CA THR A 1234 41.92 -24.21 -21.74
C THR A 1234 41.63 -25.42 -22.64
N LYS A 1235 42.48 -25.67 -23.64
CA LYS A 1235 42.35 -26.84 -24.51
C LYS A 1235 42.72 -28.11 -23.74
N LEU A 1236 41.78 -29.06 -23.63
CA LEU A 1236 42.03 -30.34 -22.95
C LEU A 1236 43.12 -31.18 -23.64
N SER A 1237 43.47 -30.89 -24.89
CA SER A 1237 44.55 -31.57 -25.64
C SER A 1237 45.97 -31.18 -25.18
N SER A 1238 46.13 -30.13 -24.35
CA SER A 1238 47.43 -29.63 -23.89
C SER A 1238 47.60 -29.77 -22.37
N PRO A 1239 48.06 -30.92 -21.84
CA PRO A 1239 48.18 -31.14 -20.40
C PRO A 1239 49.18 -30.20 -19.70
N GLY A 1240 50.13 -29.60 -20.44
CA GLY A 1240 51.09 -28.63 -19.90
C GLY A 1240 50.46 -27.34 -19.34
N SER A 1241 49.22 -27.02 -19.69
CA SER A 1241 48.50 -25.84 -19.16
C SER A 1241 47.66 -26.13 -17.90
N PHE A 1242 47.63 -27.38 -17.40
CA PHE A 1242 46.74 -27.75 -16.28
C PHE A 1242 47.30 -27.39 -14.89
N GLY A 1243 48.62 -27.21 -14.77
CA GLY A 1243 49.31 -27.07 -13.49
C GLY A 1243 48.80 -25.93 -12.61
N SER A 1244 48.49 -24.76 -13.21
CA SER A 1244 47.98 -23.60 -12.45
C SER A 1244 46.65 -23.88 -11.75
N LEU A 1245 45.75 -24.63 -12.39
CA LEU A 1245 44.44 -24.98 -11.84
C LEU A 1245 44.56 -26.06 -10.75
N PHE A 1246 45.46 -27.03 -10.91
CA PHE A 1246 45.76 -28.03 -9.89
C PHE A 1246 46.35 -27.40 -8.62
N THR A 1247 47.32 -26.50 -8.75
CA THR A 1247 47.88 -25.77 -7.59
C THR A 1247 46.79 -25.00 -6.85
N ARG A 1248 45.90 -24.33 -7.58
CA ARG A 1248 44.80 -23.56 -7.00
C ARG A 1248 43.78 -24.44 -6.28
N MET A 1249 43.44 -25.61 -6.85
CA MET A 1249 42.57 -26.59 -6.20
C MET A 1249 43.15 -27.07 -4.88
N VAL A 1250 44.42 -27.50 -4.87
CA VAL A 1250 45.11 -27.97 -3.66
C VAL A 1250 45.24 -26.86 -2.60
N GLN A 1251 45.51 -25.62 -3.00
CA GLN A 1251 45.55 -24.48 -2.07
C GLN A 1251 44.17 -24.18 -1.46
N SER A 1252 43.11 -24.26 -2.26
CA SER A 1252 41.75 -23.94 -1.82
C SER A 1252 41.18 -24.97 -0.85
N THR A 1253 41.62 -26.23 -0.91
CA THR A 1253 41.19 -27.29 0.02
C THR A 1253 42.00 -27.35 1.31
N ARG A 1254 43.22 -26.81 1.36
CA ARG A 1254 44.05 -26.77 2.59
C ARG A 1254 43.38 -26.08 3.78
N VAL A 1255 42.51 -25.11 3.52
CA VAL A 1255 41.73 -24.38 4.55
C VAL A 1255 40.72 -25.30 5.24
N PHE A 1256 40.41 -26.46 4.67
CA PHE A 1256 39.41 -27.41 5.17
C PHE A 1256 40.03 -28.67 5.79
N THR A 1257 41.35 -28.84 5.66
CA THR A 1257 42.11 -29.96 6.26
C THR A 1257 42.71 -29.61 7.63
N THR A 1258 42.72 -28.33 8.00
CA THR A 1258 43.12 -27.79 9.31
C THR A 1258 41.90 -27.54 10.17
#